data_AF-A0A2N3F5L2-F1
#
_entry.id   AF-A0A2N3F5L2-F1
#
_cell.length_a   1.000
_cell.length_b   1.000
_cell.length_c   1.000
_cell.angle_alpha   90.00
_cell.angle_beta   90.00
_cell.angle_gamma   90.00
#
_symmetry.space_group_name_H-M   'P 1'
#
loop_
_entity.id
_entity.type
_entity.pdbx_description
1 polymer ?
#
loop_
_entity_poly.entity_id
_entity_poly.type
_entity_poly.pdbx_seq_one_letter_code
_entity_poly.pdbx_strand_id
1 'polypeptide(L)'
;MWRRVCFVTAVVAVAMCALPGMASAVGVGETFVSSGITYKVLGADQVMVGDGIAAAVPAGSLSATIPSVVGTESGTYSVVAIGDFAFKWRSLTSITIPDSVISIGNSAFEYCSSLTSVTIPGSVTTIGPSAFECCSSLTTLTIPDSVTSIGTYAFSGCSSLTSVTIPTSIGAISSSTFSHCYSLTSVTIPDSVTTIGYCAFEYCSSLTTVTIPDSVASIGVYAFSRCSSLTSITIPSSVAAIGEFAFSRCSSLTTVAIPGSVTSIGRYAFENCSSLTSVIIPDSVTLILDGTFSGCSALATVTIPDSVLALGEAAFSGCSSLKSVSIPESVVQVGSNAFSGCASLTSVAVPASLTQLSPSVFAGCSSLTSITIPGSVTSIGAYALRGCSSLTSITIPDGVGSIGRAAFNNCSLLTSVTIPGAVTSIGMYVFDGCSSLTSVTIPETVTSIGQYAFQGCSALETLVLPDSVTSIGLRAFYGCSSLSSISLPSGVERIEFQTFGYCKALKAVSIPDSVKLIGDSAFENCLSLQSITVPGSVLQIDGGAFFNCTSLAVAVLNVDRPTLGMFAFPPWTRIVTDISSATVSGLSASYAYTGSAVMPKPRVWIVGRTVPLHVLDPADYTLSYANNTAVGKATIIIEGRNGCGGTVTKNFSIARTKAALSRSTSWTRLTRGKTYYAKGLISPRHSTTDKNTVKIRAYKKRSDGKYHYVQSFTAKYSYYSSTKTRYTAAVNLKSRGTWKLVAYHAADSRNIATFGSADYVVVR
;
A
#
# COMPACT_ATOMS: atom_id res chain seq x y z
N MET A 1 -85.17 -94.33 -61.69
CA MET A 1 -85.75 -93.04 -62.12
C MET A 1 -85.36 -91.99 -61.11
N TRP A 2 -84.84 -90.84 -61.58
CA TRP A 2 -84.34 -89.71 -60.79
C TRP A 2 -83.04 -89.93 -59.97
N ARG A 3 -82.17 -88.92 -60.08
CA ARG A 3 -80.88 -88.65 -59.39
C ARG A 3 -79.67 -89.55 -59.71
N ARG A 4 -78.62 -88.94 -60.29
CA ARG A 4 -77.27 -88.75 -59.71
C ARG A 4 -76.35 -88.13 -60.78
N VAL A 5 -75.82 -86.94 -60.51
CA VAL A 5 -74.42 -86.68 -60.11
C VAL A 5 -73.41 -87.13 -61.15
N CYS A 6 -72.93 -86.18 -61.95
CA CYS A 6 -71.64 -86.21 -62.64
C CYS A 6 -70.89 -84.92 -62.27
N PHE A 7 -69.71 -85.10 -61.69
CA PHE A 7 -68.76 -84.05 -61.32
C PHE A 7 -67.66 -84.01 -62.39
N VAL A 8 -67.43 -82.84 -63.00
CA VAL A 8 -66.15 -82.52 -63.65
C VAL A 8 -65.78 -81.11 -63.20
N THR A 9 -64.73 -81.04 -62.38
CA THR A 9 -64.07 -79.82 -61.90
C THR A 9 -63.01 -79.38 -62.90
N ALA A 10 -63.15 -78.16 -63.45
CA ALA A 10 -62.06 -77.37 -63.99
C ALA A 10 -62.32 -75.90 -63.61
N VAL A 11 -61.37 -75.31 -62.89
CA VAL A 11 -61.47 -73.96 -62.30
C VAL A 11 -61.48 -72.92 -63.41
N VAL A 12 -62.58 -72.15 -63.48
CA VAL A 12 -62.68 -70.91 -64.25
C VAL A 12 -62.13 -69.79 -63.37
N ALA A 13 -60.96 -69.25 -63.72
CA ALA A 13 -60.46 -68.02 -63.11
C ALA A 13 -61.15 -66.82 -63.77
N VAL A 14 -61.82 -66.03 -62.94
CA VAL A 14 -62.42 -64.74 -63.24
C VAL A 14 -61.30 -63.74 -63.54
N ALA A 15 -61.20 -63.24 -64.77
CA ALA A 15 -60.45 -62.02 -65.08
C ALA A 15 -61.42 -60.83 -65.07
N MET A 16 -61.80 -60.41 -63.86
CA MET A 16 -62.45 -59.12 -63.62
C MET A 16 -61.38 -58.03 -63.65
N CYS A 17 -61.72 -56.88 -64.24
CA CYS A 17 -60.91 -55.67 -64.32
C CYS A 17 -60.11 -55.40 -63.03
N ALA A 18 -58.78 -55.48 -63.11
CA ALA A 18 -57.91 -54.83 -62.14
C ALA A 18 -57.85 -53.35 -62.50
N LEU A 19 -58.52 -52.52 -61.71
CA LEU A 19 -58.29 -51.09 -61.59
C LEU A 19 -56.76 -50.82 -61.50
N PRO A 20 -56.24 -49.71 -62.08
CA PRO A 20 -54.91 -49.26 -61.70
C PRO A 20 -54.91 -49.09 -60.18
N GLY A 21 -53.94 -49.73 -59.51
CA GLY A 21 -53.80 -49.61 -58.06
C GLY A 21 -53.86 -48.14 -57.67
N MET A 22 -54.82 -47.78 -56.80
CA MET A 22 -54.84 -46.48 -56.17
C MET A 22 -53.52 -46.33 -55.41
N ALA A 23 -52.57 -45.58 -55.96
CA ALA A 23 -51.50 -45.03 -55.16
C ALA A 23 -52.18 -44.20 -54.07
N SER A 24 -52.04 -44.63 -52.81
CA SER A 24 -52.56 -43.88 -51.67
C SER A 24 -51.96 -42.48 -51.72
N ALA A 25 -52.81 -41.46 -51.65
CA ALA A 25 -52.34 -40.08 -51.55
C ALA A 25 -51.32 -39.95 -50.42
N VAL A 26 -50.21 -39.26 -50.70
CA VAL A 26 -49.19 -38.96 -49.68
C VAL A 26 -49.89 -38.21 -48.54
N GLY A 27 -49.89 -38.81 -47.35
CA GLY A 27 -50.65 -38.33 -46.21
C GLY A 27 -50.09 -37.02 -45.65
N VAL A 28 -50.94 -36.24 -44.97
CA VAL A 28 -50.48 -35.05 -44.25
C VAL A 28 -49.38 -35.45 -43.25
N GLY A 29 -48.26 -34.73 -43.29
CA GLY A 29 -47.07 -35.01 -42.48
C GLY A 29 -46.05 -35.93 -43.13
N GLU A 30 -46.41 -36.67 -44.18
CA GLU A 30 -45.47 -37.49 -44.95
C GLU A 30 -44.57 -36.63 -45.84
N THR A 31 -43.42 -37.20 -46.21
CA THR A 31 -42.42 -36.54 -47.05
C THR A 31 -42.25 -37.25 -48.38
N PHE A 32 -41.86 -36.51 -49.41
CA PHE A 32 -41.49 -37.06 -50.70
C PHE A 32 -40.38 -36.21 -51.33
N VAL A 33 -39.66 -36.76 -52.30
CA VAL A 33 -38.59 -36.06 -53.02
C VAL A 33 -39.07 -35.76 -54.44
N SER A 34 -38.91 -34.51 -54.87
CA SER A 34 -39.17 -34.08 -56.25
C SER A 34 -38.06 -33.14 -56.72
N SER A 35 -37.54 -33.37 -57.92
CA SER A 35 -36.41 -32.60 -58.48
C SER A 35 -35.19 -32.50 -57.53
N GLY A 36 -34.93 -33.55 -56.74
CA GLY A 36 -33.82 -33.60 -55.79
C GLY A 36 -34.02 -32.78 -54.50
N ILE A 37 -35.23 -32.27 -54.26
CA ILE A 37 -35.61 -31.52 -53.07
C ILE A 37 -36.64 -32.35 -52.28
N THR A 38 -36.47 -32.47 -50.96
CA THR A 38 -37.45 -33.08 -50.06
C THR A 38 -38.57 -32.09 -49.74
N TYR A 39 -39.81 -32.55 -49.78
CA TYR A 39 -41.01 -31.79 -49.41
C TYR A 39 -41.81 -32.54 -48.35
N LYS A 40 -42.54 -31.81 -47.51
CA LYS A 40 -43.48 -32.34 -46.52
C LYS A 40 -44.89 -31.85 -46.78
N VAL A 41 -45.86 -32.76 -46.79
CA VAL A 41 -47.29 -32.45 -47.02
C VAL A 41 -47.87 -31.76 -45.79
N LEU A 42 -48.42 -30.57 -45.98
CA LEU A 42 -49.05 -29.77 -44.92
C LEU A 42 -50.58 -29.94 -44.88
N GLY A 43 -51.20 -30.26 -46.01
CA GLY A 43 -52.64 -30.34 -46.18
C GLY A 43 -53.03 -31.03 -47.48
N ALA A 44 -54.28 -30.85 -47.91
CA ALA A 44 -54.81 -31.52 -49.11
C ALA A 44 -54.09 -31.13 -50.41
N ASP A 45 -53.57 -29.90 -50.51
CA ASP A 45 -53.02 -29.31 -51.72
C ASP A 45 -51.77 -28.44 -51.47
N GLN A 46 -51.16 -28.53 -50.27
CA GLN A 46 -50.02 -27.69 -49.87
C GLN A 46 -48.87 -28.51 -49.31
N VAL A 47 -47.66 -28.09 -49.65
CA VAL A 47 -46.40 -28.65 -49.12
C VAL A 47 -45.45 -27.54 -48.68
N MET A 48 -44.50 -27.88 -47.82
CA MET A 48 -43.30 -27.08 -47.57
C MET A 48 -42.03 -27.78 -48.06
N VAL A 49 -40.98 -27.01 -48.30
CA VAL A 49 -39.63 -27.53 -48.55
C VAL A 49 -39.02 -28.00 -47.23
N GLY A 50 -38.43 -29.20 -47.24
CA GLY A 50 -37.89 -29.86 -46.05
C GLY A 50 -38.94 -30.56 -45.20
N ASP A 51 -38.49 -31.29 -44.19
CA ASP A 51 -39.33 -32.03 -43.25
C ASP A 51 -39.44 -31.37 -41.86
N GLY A 52 -38.68 -30.28 -41.66
CA GLY A 52 -38.53 -29.52 -40.41
C GLY A 52 -37.44 -30.05 -39.47
N ILE A 53 -36.63 -31.04 -39.90
CA ILE A 53 -35.61 -31.69 -39.07
C ILE A 53 -34.29 -31.87 -39.86
N ALA A 54 -34.37 -32.29 -41.11
CA ALA A 54 -33.25 -32.57 -42.00
C ALA A 54 -33.24 -31.61 -43.21
N ALA A 55 -32.05 -31.45 -43.79
CA ALA A 55 -31.89 -30.63 -44.97
C ALA A 55 -32.65 -31.21 -46.17
N ALA A 56 -33.34 -30.34 -46.89
CA ALA A 56 -34.14 -30.64 -48.06
C ALA A 56 -33.30 -31.03 -49.28
N VAL A 57 -31.98 -30.78 -49.27
CA VAL A 57 -31.07 -31.11 -50.38
C VAL A 57 -29.77 -31.79 -49.88
N PRO A 58 -29.12 -32.61 -50.73
CA PRO A 58 -27.82 -33.21 -50.42
C PRO A 58 -26.73 -32.19 -50.04
N ALA A 59 -25.74 -32.61 -49.24
CA ALA A 59 -24.69 -31.73 -48.73
C ALA A 59 -23.79 -31.08 -49.80
N GLY A 60 -23.73 -31.66 -51.02
CA GLY A 60 -22.96 -31.14 -52.15
C GLY A 60 -23.72 -30.22 -53.10
N SER A 61 -25.00 -29.93 -52.84
CA SER A 61 -25.81 -29.10 -53.74
C SER A 61 -25.26 -27.66 -53.80
N LEU A 62 -24.99 -27.20 -55.03
CA LEU A 62 -24.51 -25.84 -55.30
C LEU A 62 -25.65 -24.87 -55.65
N SER A 63 -26.81 -25.36 -56.10
CA SER A 63 -27.99 -24.54 -56.36
C SER A 63 -29.27 -25.32 -56.09
N ALA A 64 -30.36 -24.59 -55.87
CA ALA A 64 -31.71 -25.16 -55.74
C ALA A 64 -32.73 -24.25 -56.44
N THR A 65 -33.68 -24.85 -57.15
CA THR A 65 -34.82 -24.15 -57.75
C THR A 65 -36.09 -24.76 -57.19
N ILE A 66 -36.78 -24.01 -56.33
CA ILE A 66 -38.05 -24.46 -55.75
C ILE A 66 -39.15 -24.15 -56.78
N PRO A 67 -39.88 -25.16 -57.28
CA PRO A 67 -41.02 -24.93 -58.17
C PRO A 67 -42.24 -24.45 -57.36
N SER A 68 -43.14 -23.69 -57.98
CA SER A 68 -44.37 -23.23 -57.32
C SER A 68 -45.36 -24.36 -57.05
N VAL A 69 -45.30 -25.43 -57.85
CA VAL A 69 -46.14 -26.61 -57.75
C VAL A 69 -45.27 -27.86 -57.93
N VAL A 70 -45.49 -28.87 -57.09
CA VAL A 70 -44.87 -30.20 -57.20
C VAL A 70 -45.93 -31.29 -57.32
N GLY A 71 -45.66 -32.30 -58.16
CA GLY A 71 -46.54 -33.44 -58.36
C GLY A 71 -46.00 -34.71 -57.73
N THR A 72 -46.91 -35.57 -57.30
CA THR A 72 -46.70 -37.00 -57.05
C THR A 72 -47.65 -37.79 -57.97
N GLU A 73 -47.52 -39.11 -58.05
CA GLU A 73 -48.50 -39.95 -58.76
C GLU A 73 -49.94 -39.80 -58.22
N SER A 74 -50.07 -39.26 -57.00
CA SER A 74 -51.34 -39.14 -56.27
C SER A 74 -51.98 -37.74 -56.28
N GLY A 75 -51.31 -36.72 -56.83
CA GLY A 75 -51.83 -35.34 -56.86
C GLY A 75 -50.75 -34.26 -56.97
N THR A 76 -51.18 -33.01 -57.12
CA THR A 76 -50.34 -31.81 -57.22
C THR A 76 -50.48 -30.93 -56.00
N TYR A 77 -49.37 -30.39 -55.50
CA TYR A 77 -49.31 -29.56 -54.31
C TYR A 77 -48.65 -28.21 -54.62
N SER A 78 -49.20 -27.13 -54.07
CA SER A 78 -48.57 -25.80 -54.07
C SER A 78 -47.48 -25.74 -53.00
N VAL A 79 -46.30 -25.22 -53.34
CA VAL A 79 -45.19 -25.04 -52.38
C VAL A 79 -45.35 -23.71 -51.67
N VAL A 80 -45.77 -23.75 -50.40
CA VAL A 80 -46.20 -22.55 -49.66
C VAL A 80 -45.22 -22.10 -48.57
N ALA A 81 -44.20 -22.89 -48.24
CA ALA A 81 -43.21 -22.52 -47.22
C ALA A 81 -41.86 -23.18 -47.48
N ILE A 82 -40.80 -22.55 -46.96
CA ILE A 82 -39.52 -23.19 -46.71
C ILE A 82 -39.50 -23.56 -45.23
N GLY A 83 -39.43 -24.86 -44.93
CA GLY A 83 -39.46 -25.36 -43.57
C GLY A 83 -38.18 -25.08 -42.79
N ASP A 84 -38.25 -25.33 -41.49
CA ASP A 84 -37.11 -25.19 -40.58
C ASP A 84 -35.93 -26.06 -41.05
N PHE A 85 -34.72 -25.51 -40.96
CA PHE A 85 -33.46 -26.17 -41.31
C PHE A 85 -33.33 -26.65 -42.78
N ALA A 86 -34.26 -26.29 -43.68
CA ALA A 86 -34.37 -26.86 -45.03
C ALA A 86 -33.07 -26.82 -45.85
N PHE A 87 -32.25 -25.78 -45.70
CA PHE A 87 -30.98 -25.62 -46.39
C PHE A 87 -29.81 -25.37 -45.42
N LYS A 88 -29.98 -25.65 -44.13
CA LYS A 88 -28.92 -25.44 -43.13
C LYS A 88 -27.61 -26.15 -43.51
N TRP A 89 -26.49 -25.46 -43.36
CA TRP A 89 -25.13 -25.92 -43.71
C TRP A 89 -24.96 -26.36 -45.17
N ARG A 90 -25.72 -25.82 -46.12
CA ARG A 90 -25.54 -26.15 -47.55
C ARG A 90 -24.59 -25.18 -48.24
N SER A 91 -23.83 -25.71 -49.19
CA SER A 91 -22.89 -24.95 -50.03
C SER A 91 -23.57 -24.25 -51.21
N LEU A 92 -24.86 -23.87 -51.06
CA LEU A 92 -25.61 -23.21 -52.12
C LEU A 92 -24.94 -21.88 -52.48
N THR A 93 -24.74 -21.65 -53.77
CA THR A 93 -24.31 -20.36 -54.31
C THR A 93 -25.49 -19.52 -54.78
N SER A 94 -26.60 -20.16 -55.16
CA SER A 94 -27.87 -19.53 -55.53
C SER A 94 -29.08 -20.36 -55.14
N ILE A 95 -30.21 -19.67 -54.92
CA ILE A 95 -31.52 -20.31 -54.77
C ILE A 95 -32.61 -19.47 -55.45
N THR A 96 -33.55 -20.15 -56.10
CA THR A 96 -34.77 -19.54 -56.64
C THR A 96 -35.97 -19.91 -55.77
N ILE A 97 -36.65 -18.90 -55.22
CA ILE A 97 -37.84 -19.04 -54.38
C ILE A 97 -39.05 -18.52 -55.17
N PRO A 98 -40.11 -19.31 -55.37
CA PRO A 98 -41.27 -18.91 -56.17
C PRO A 98 -42.26 -18.06 -55.35
N ASP A 99 -43.09 -17.27 -56.04
CA ASP A 99 -44.14 -16.40 -55.44
C ASP A 99 -45.27 -17.17 -54.74
N SER A 100 -45.26 -18.50 -54.77
CA SER A 100 -46.17 -19.32 -53.95
C SER A 100 -45.71 -19.43 -52.49
N VAL A 101 -44.44 -19.14 -52.19
CA VAL A 101 -43.88 -19.26 -50.84
C VAL A 101 -44.29 -18.08 -49.98
N ILE A 102 -44.90 -18.38 -48.83
CA ILE A 102 -45.48 -17.41 -47.89
C ILE A 102 -44.60 -17.22 -46.65
N SER A 103 -43.77 -18.22 -46.30
CA SER A 103 -42.92 -18.17 -45.11
C SER A 103 -41.58 -18.87 -45.30
N ILE A 104 -40.55 -18.35 -44.62
CA ILE A 104 -39.22 -18.94 -44.50
C ILE A 104 -39.02 -19.32 -43.03
N GLY A 105 -38.81 -20.60 -42.76
CA GLY A 105 -38.72 -21.18 -41.44
C GLY A 105 -37.44 -20.85 -40.69
N ASN A 106 -37.37 -21.35 -39.45
CA ASN A 106 -36.27 -21.13 -38.53
C ASN A 106 -35.00 -21.79 -39.07
N SER A 107 -33.88 -21.09 -39.03
CA SER A 107 -32.59 -21.61 -39.49
C SER A 107 -32.61 -22.17 -40.91
N ALA A 108 -33.56 -21.75 -41.76
CA ALA A 108 -33.79 -22.36 -43.08
C ALA A 108 -32.53 -22.34 -43.97
N PHE A 109 -31.72 -21.30 -43.90
CA PHE A 109 -30.45 -21.11 -44.63
C PHE A 109 -29.26 -20.88 -43.69
N GLU A 110 -29.38 -21.24 -42.42
CA GLU A 110 -28.31 -21.04 -41.44
C GLU A 110 -27.01 -21.69 -41.94
N TYR A 111 -25.91 -20.95 -41.91
CA TYR A 111 -24.59 -21.34 -42.43
C TYR A 111 -24.57 -21.75 -43.91
N CYS A 112 -25.46 -21.21 -44.75
CA CYS A 112 -25.28 -21.22 -46.20
C CYS A 112 -24.17 -20.23 -46.62
N SER A 113 -22.93 -20.52 -46.22
CA SER A 113 -21.80 -19.58 -46.30
C SER A 113 -21.41 -19.18 -47.72
N SER A 114 -21.79 -19.97 -48.72
CA SER A 114 -21.49 -19.73 -50.15
C SER A 114 -22.59 -18.95 -50.87
N LEU A 115 -23.74 -18.68 -50.23
CA LEU A 115 -24.89 -18.06 -50.86
C LEU A 115 -24.59 -16.58 -51.11
N THR A 116 -24.55 -16.17 -52.38
CA THR A 116 -24.13 -14.81 -52.75
C THR A 116 -25.29 -13.83 -52.88
N SER A 117 -26.47 -14.35 -53.23
CA SER A 117 -27.71 -13.58 -53.39
C SER A 117 -28.93 -14.45 -53.11
N VAL A 118 -29.99 -13.83 -52.61
CA VAL A 118 -31.32 -14.43 -52.48
C VAL A 118 -32.36 -13.36 -52.77
N THR A 119 -33.32 -13.69 -53.64
CA THR A 119 -34.49 -12.84 -53.88
C THR A 119 -35.64 -13.39 -53.04
N ILE A 120 -36.09 -12.63 -52.05
CA ILE A 120 -37.27 -12.97 -51.27
C ILE A 120 -38.52 -12.49 -52.05
N PRO A 121 -39.44 -13.39 -52.45
CA PRO A 121 -40.59 -13.00 -53.25
C PRO A 121 -41.61 -12.19 -52.43
N GLY A 122 -42.37 -11.34 -53.11
CA GLY A 122 -43.36 -10.43 -52.48
C GLY A 122 -44.57 -11.11 -51.86
N SER A 123 -44.63 -12.44 -51.89
CA SER A 123 -45.60 -13.29 -51.19
C SER A 123 -45.17 -13.63 -49.76
N VAL A 124 -43.87 -13.49 -49.42
CA VAL A 124 -43.35 -13.87 -48.12
C VAL A 124 -43.80 -12.86 -47.06
N THR A 125 -44.37 -13.39 -45.98
CA THR A 125 -44.88 -12.59 -44.85
C THR A 125 -44.05 -12.74 -43.58
N THR A 126 -43.30 -13.84 -43.45
CA THR A 126 -42.54 -14.19 -42.24
C THR A 126 -41.17 -14.77 -42.58
N ILE A 127 -40.13 -14.27 -41.91
CA ILE A 127 -38.78 -14.82 -41.90
C ILE A 127 -38.44 -15.26 -40.47
N GLY A 128 -38.23 -16.56 -40.26
CA GLY A 128 -37.99 -17.15 -38.95
C GLY A 128 -36.66 -16.74 -38.31
N PRO A 129 -36.49 -16.96 -36.99
CA PRO A 129 -35.21 -16.81 -36.32
C PRO A 129 -34.07 -17.57 -36.98
N SER A 130 -32.89 -16.96 -37.02
CA SER A 130 -31.67 -17.50 -37.65
C SER A 130 -31.81 -17.92 -39.12
N ALA A 131 -32.90 -17.52 -39.82
CA ALA A 131 -33.21 -18.01 -41.17
C ALA A 131 -32.07 -17.87 -42.18
N PHE A 132 -31.24 -16.83 -42.11
CA PHE A 132 -30.07 -16.59 -42.95
C PHE A 132 -28.80 -16.32 -42.11
N GLU A 133 -28.78 -16.80 -40.86
CA GLU A 133 -27.62 -16.60 -39.99
C GLU A 133 -26.36 -17.23 -40.61
N CYS A 134 -25.24 -16.51 -40.57
CA CYS A 134 -23.96 -16.90 -41.14
C CYS A 134 -24.00 -17.22 -42.65
N CYS A 135 -24.92 -16.62 -43.41
CA CYS A 135 -24.81 -16.52 -44.88
C CYS A 135 -23.72 -15.52 -45.27
N SER A 136 -22.46 -15.86 -44.99
CA SER A 136 -21.31 -14.95 -44.99
C SER A 136 -20.96 -14.33 -46.35
N SER A 137 -21.35 -14.97 -47.45
CA SER A 137 -21.12 -14.46 -48.83
C SER A 137 -22.26 -13.61 -49.38
N LEU A 138 -23.36 -13.45 -48.63
CA LEU A 138 -24.53 -12.69 -49.10
C LEU A 138 -24.18 -11.20 -49.19
N THR A 139 -24.20 -10.62 -50.39
CA THR A 139 -23.72 -9.24 -50.62
C THR A 139 -24.83 -8.20 -50.60
N THR A 140 -26.01 -8.57 -51.12
CA THR A 140 -27.22 -7.74 -51.16
C THR A 140 -28.42 -8.57 -50.75
N LEU A 141 -29.38 -7.90 -50.10
CA LEU A 141 -30.63 -8.49 -49.66
C LEU A 141 -31.72 -7.43 -49.72
N THR A 142 -32.76 -7.71 -50.50
CA THR A 142 -33.99 -6.92 -50.51
C THR A 142 -35.07 -7.73 -49.82
N ILE A 143 -35.62 -7.18 -48.74
CA ILE A 143 -36.74 -7.78 -48.01
C ILE A 143 -38.01 -7.04 -48.45
N PRO A 144 -39.00 -7.72 -49.08
CA PRO A 144 -40.19 -7.05 -49.60
C PRO A 144 -41.11 -6.55 -48.48
N ASP A 145 -41.89 -5.49 -48.75
CA ASP A 145 -42.85 -4.89 -47.80
C ASP A 145 -43.96 -5.84 -47.32
N SER A 146 -44.14 -6.98 -48.00
CA SER A 146 -45.02 -8.07 -47.55
C SER A 146 -44.55 -8.72 -46.24
N VAL A 147 -43.26 -8.63 -45.89
CA VAL A 147 -42.67 -9.25 -44.71
C VAL A 147 -43.03 -8.46 -43.45
N THR A 148 -43.94 -9.02 -42.65
CA THR A 148 -44.45 -8.40 -41.41
C THR A 148 -43.72 -8.87 -40.14
N SER A 149 -42.87 -9.90 -40.25
CA SER A 149 -42.10 -10.43 -39.12
C SER A 149 -40.73 -10.95 -39.54
N ILE A 150 -39.68 -10.48 -38.85
CA ILE A 150 -38.29 -10.95 -38.99
C ILE A 150 -37.79 -11.41 -37.62
N GLY A 151 -37.38 -12.68 -37.55
CA GLY A 151 -36.95 -13.31 -36.31
C GLY A 151 -35.59 -12.82 -35.79
N THR A 152 -35.34 -13.14 -34.53
CA THR A 152 -34.04 -12.97 -33.86
C THR A 152 -32.92 -13.64 -34.65
N TYR A 153 -31.75 -13.01 -34.76
CA TYR A 153 -30.59 -13.51 -35.52
C TYR A 153 -30.82 -13.75 -37.03
N ALA A 154 -31.96 -13.37 -37.62
CA ALA A 154 -32.33 -13.79 -38.97
C ALA A 154 -31.26 -13.51 -40.04
N PHE A 155 -30.46 -12.43 -39.92
CA PHE A 155 -29.36 -12.09 -40.83
C PHE A 155 -28.03 -11.88 -40.08
N SER A 156 -27.91 -12.43 -38.88
CA SER A 156 -26.69 -12.36 -38.07
C SER A 156 -25.52 -13.01 -38.82
N GLY A 157 -24.33 -12.41 -38.84
CA GLY A 157 -23.16 -12.98 -39.49
C GLY A 157 -23.20 -13.00 -41.02
N CYS A 158 -24.14 -12.28 -41.66
CA CYS A 158 -24.08 -11.96 -43.09
C CYS A 158 -22.94 -10.96 -43.37
N SER A 159 -21.69 -11.41 -43.23
CA SER A 159 -20.50 -10.56 -43.14
C SER A 159 -20.20 -9.76 -44.40
N SER A 160 -20.63 -10.21 -45.57
CA SER A 160 -20.45 -9.52 -46.86
C SER A 160 -21.60 -8.59 -47.22
N LEU A 161 -22.66 -8.53 -46.40
CA LEU A 161 -23.85 -7.73 -46.70
C LEU A 161 -23.50 -6.25 -46.66
N THR A 162 -23.65 -5.55 -47.78
CA THR A 162 -23.21 -4.15 -47.93
C THR A 162 -24.30 -3.14 -47.65
N SER A 163 -25.56 -3.51 -47.90
CA SER A 163 -26.75 -2.70 -47.66
C SER A 163 -27.95 -3.61 -47.38
N VAL A 164 -28.89 -3.11 -46.58
CA VAL A 164 -30.19 -3.73 -46.35
C VAL A 164 -31.27 -2.65 -46.30
N THR A 165 -32.40 -2.92 -46.95
CA THR A 165 -33.62 -2.11 -46.81
C THR A 165 -34.58 -2.89 -45.91
N ILE A 166 -34.92 -2.32 -44.75
CA ILE A 166 -35.87 -2.91 -43.81
C ILE A 166 -37.30 -2.54 -44.30
N PRO A 167 -38.22 -3.51 -44.39
CA PRO A 167 -39.54 -3.26 -44.95
C PRO A 167 -40.41 -2.40 -44.03
N THR A 168 -41.29 -1.62 -44.64
CA THR A 168 -42.14 -0.63 -43.95
C THR A 168 -43.22 -1.25 -43.06
N SER A 169 -43.45 -2.56 -43.14
CA SER A 169 -44.42 -3.29 -42.33
C SER A 169 -43.86 -3.83 -41.01
N ILE A 170 -42.57 -3.61 -40.72
CA ILE A 170 -41.91 -4.11 -39.50
C ILE A 170 -42.02 -3.11 -38.35
N GLY A 171 -42.65 -3.53 -37.25
CA GLY A 171 -42.81 -2.72 -36.04
C GLY A 171 -41.59 -2.69 -35.11
N ALA A 172 -40.68 -3.65 -35.22
CA ALA A 172 -39.49 -3.76 -34.37
C ALA A 172 -38.35 -4.50 -35.09
N ILE A 173 -37.12 -4.04 -34.89
CA ILE A 173 -35.93 -4.79 -35.27
C ILE A 173 -35.59 -5.72 -34.11
N SER A 174 -35.82 -7.02 -34.29
CA SER A 174 -35.59 -8.05 -33.29
C SER A 174 -34.12 -8.13 -32.84
N SER A 175 -33.88 -8.84 -31.74
CA SER A 175 -32.51 -8.95 -31.21
C SER A 175 -31.57 -9.62 -32.22
N SER A 176 -30.38 -9.06 -32.34
CA SER A 176 -29.28 -9.55 -33.17
C SER A 176 -29.60 -9.73 -34.66
N THR A 177 -30.69 -9.15 -35.18
CA THR A 177 -31.14 -9.39 -36.56
C THR A 177 -30.05 -9.13 -37.60
N PHE A 178 -29.24 -8.08 -37.46
CA PHE A 178 -28.13 -7.73 -38.35
C PHE A 178 -26.78 -7.70 -37.62
N SER A 179 -26.63 -8.47 -36.54
CA SER A 179 -25.37 -8.54 -35.80
C SER A 179 -24.26 -9.13 -36.68
N HIS A 180 -23.01 -8.69 -36.51
CA HIS A 180 -21.84 -9.20 -37.24
C HIS A 180 -21.93 -9.04 -38.79
N CYS A 181 -22.74 -8.11 -39.28
CA CYS A 181 -22.73 -7.68 -40.68
C CYS A 181 -21.57 -6.69 -40.96
N TYR A 182 -20.33 -7.20 -40.93
CA TYR A 182 -19.12 -6.37 -40.94
C TYR A 182 -19.00 -5.40 -42.13
N SER A 183 -19.55 -5.77 -43.30
CA SER A 183 -19.50 -4.96 -44.52
C SER A 183 -20.68 -3.99 -44.68
N LEU A 184 -21.62 -3.96 -43.73
CA LEU A 184 -22.82 -3.13 -43.84
C LEU A 184 -22.43 -1.66 -43.73
N THR A 185 -22.64 -0.89 -44.80
CA THR A 185 -22.19 0.51 -44.89
C THR A 185 -23.28 1.51 -44.51
N SER A 186 -24.55 1.14 -44.74
CA SER A 186 -25.74 1.93 -44.45
C SER A 186 -26.93 1.02 -44.15
N VAL A 187 -27.85 1.52 -43.32
CA VAL A 187 -29.15 0.91 -43.06
C VAL A 187 -30.21 2.00 -43.05
N THR A 188 -31.33 1.76 -43.73
CA THR A 188 -32.52 2.62 -43.64
C THR A 188 -33.52 1.95 -42.71
N ILE A 189 -33.80 2.59 -41.57
CA ILE A 189 -34.79 2.13 -40.59
C ILE A 189 -36.11 2.87 -40.90
N PRO A 190 -37.21 2.18 -41.25
CA PRO A 190 -38.46 2.82 -41.63
C PRO A 190 -39.23 3.36 -40.41
N ASP A 191 -40.10 4.35 -40.64
CA ASP A 191 -40.90 5.02 -39.61
C ASP A 191 -41.89 4.11 -38.87
N SER A 192 -42.11 2.88 -39.33
CA SER A 192 -42.90 1.88 -38.61
C SER A 192 -42.16 1.24 -37.43
N VAL A 193 -40.83 1.33 -37.38
CA VAL A 193 -40.02 0.70 -36.33
C VAL A 193 -40.11 1.50 -35.04
N THR A 194 -40.67 0.88 -34.00
CA THR A 194 -40.81 1.49 -32.66
C THR A 194 -39.69 1.08 -31.69
N THR A 195 -38.99 -0.02 -31.98
CA THR A 195 -37.98 -0.60 -31.09
C THR A 195 -36.78 -1.15 -31.88
N ILE A 196 -35.58 -0.82 -31.42
CA ILE A 196 -34.31 -1.45 -31.88
C ILE A 196 -33.85 -2.42 -30.78
N GLY A 197 -33.82 -3.71 -31.08
CA GLY A 197 -33.56 -4.78 -30.12
C GLY A 197 -32.11 -4.92 -29.63
N TYR A 198 -31.92 -5.88 -28.72
CA TYR A 198 -30.61 -6.25 -28.16
C TYR A 198 -29.64 -6.65 -29.29
N CYS A 199 -28.41 -6.11 -29.32
CA CYS A 199 -27.39 -6.41 -30.33
C CYS A 199 -27.82 -6.24 -31.81
N ALA A 200 -28.91 -5.52 -32.11
CA ALA A 200 -29.52 -5.50 -33.45
C ALA A 200 -28.54 -5.25 -34.61
N PHE A 201 -27.57 -4.36 -34.41
CA PHE A 201 -26.50 -3.99 -35.34
C PHE A 201 -25.10 -4.09 -34.71
N GLU A 202 -24.93 -4.94 -33.69
CA GLU A 202 -23.62 -5.13 -33.05
C GLU A 202 -22.58 -5.59 -34.09
N TYR A 203 -21.35 -5.08 -34.03
CA TYR A 203 -20.25 -5.43 -34.96
C TYR A 203 -20.50 -5.07 -36.44
N CYS A 204 -21.45 -4.17 -36.76
CA CYS A 204 -21.54 -3.56 -38.08
C CYS A 204 -20.40 -2.53 -38.30
N SER A 205 -19.16 -3.01 -38.36
CA SER A 205 -17.94 -2.20 -38.28
C SER A 205 -17.74 -1.23 -39.44
N SER A 206 -18.37 -1.46 -40.59
CA SER A 206 -18.35 -0.55 -41.76
C SER A 206 -19.49 0.45 -41.79
N LEU A 207 -20.41 0.40 -40.82
CA LEU A 207 -21.60 1.25 -40.81
C LEU A 207 -21.19 2.70 -40.50
N THR A 208 -21.44 3.61 -41.44
CA THR A 208 -20.92 4.99 -41.36
C THR A 208 -21.92 5.99 -40.80
N THR A 209 -23.20 5.78 -41.08
CA THR A 209 -24.33 6.63 -40.68
C THR A 209 -25.55 5.77 -40.38
N VAL A 210 -26.38 6.22 -39.43
CA VAL A 210 -27.68 5.64 -39.11
C VAL A 210 -28.63 6.77 -38.77
N THR A 211 -29.78 6.80 -39.45
CA THR A 211 -30.91 7.66 -39.08
C THR A 211 -31.90 6.81 -38.28
N ILE A 212 -32.12 7.16 -37.01
CA ILE A 212 -33.15 6.54 -36.18
C ILE A 212 -34.43 7.37 -36.36
N PRO A 213 -35.56 6.77 -36.78
CA PRO A 213 -36.80 7.50 -37.01
C PRO A 213 -37.51 7.90 -35.72
N ASP A 214 -38.34 8.96 -35.79
CA ASP A 214 -39.08 9.56 -34.66
C ASP A 214 -40.12 8.63 -34.02
N SER A 215 -40.34 7.43 -34.57
CA SER A 215 -41.18 6.41 -33.98
C SER A 215 -40.45 5.52 -32.96
N VAL A 216 -39.11 5.53 -32.94
CA VAL A 216 -38.34 4.69 -32.02
C VAL A 216 -38.42 5.21 -30.60
N ALA A 217 -38.92 4.40 -29.69
CA ALA A 217 -39.07 4.73 -28.27
C ALA A 217 -37.85 4.34 -27.42
N SER A 218 -37.08 3.33 -27.84
CA SER A 218 -35.93 2.81 -27.09
C SER A 218 -34.86 2.18 -27.97
N ILE A 219 -33.60 2.36 -27.58
CA ILE A 219 -32.44 1.73 -28.20
C ILE A 219 -31.92 0.62 -27.29
N GLY A 220 -31.90 -0.62 -27.77
CA GLY A 220 -31.54 -1.80 -27.01
C GLY A 220 -30.08 -1.84 -26.53
N VAL A 221 -29.84 -2.74 -25.57
CA VAL A 221 -28.50 -3.06 -25.05
C VAL A 221 -27.62 -3.59 -26.19
N TYR A 222 -26.38 -3.10 -26.29
CA TYR A 222 -25.43 -3.37 -27.39
C TYR A 222 -25.92 -3.07 -28.82
N ALA A 223 -27.04 -2.35 -29.02
CA ALA A 223 -27.70 -2.23 -30.33
C ALA A 223 -26.77 -1.80 -31.48
N PHE A 224 -25.84 -0.88 -31.24
CA PHE A 224 -24.84 -0.40 -32.20
C PHE A 224 -23.40 -0.55 -31.67
N SER A 225 -23.19 -1.45 -30.70
CA SER A 225 -21.87 -1.70 -30.14
C SER A 225 -20.90 -2.14 -31.23
N ARG A 226 -19.69 -1.56 -31.23
CA ARG A 226 -18.60 -1.83 -32.18
C ARG A 226 -18.92 -1.50 -33.64
N CYS A 227 -19.88 -0.59 -33.89
CA CYS A 227 -19.97 0.11 -35.18
C CYS A 227 -18.83 1.13 -35.29
N SER A 228 -17.60 0.64 -35.48
CA SER A 228 -16.36 1.42 -35.36
C SER A 228 -16.21 2.54 -36.40
N SER A 229 -16.88 2.44 -37.56
CA SER A 229 -16.90 3.47 -38.60
C SER A 229 -18.05 4.47 -38.46
N LEU A 230 -18.92 4.32 -37.47
CA LEU A 230 -20.07 5.20 -37.28
C LEU A 230 -19.57 6.60 -36.88
N THR A 231 -19.78 7.58 -37.74
CA THR A 231 -19.22 8.95 -37.56
C THR A 231 -20.18 9.90 -36.87
N SER A 232 -21.47 9.70 -37.07
CA SER A 232 -22.57 10.48 -36.51
C SER A 232 -23.80 9.60 -36.31
N ILE A 233 -24.60 9.97 -35.32
CA ILE A 233 -25.92 9.41 -35.10
C ILE A 233 -26.87 10.49 -34.59
N THR A 234 -28.09 10.50 -35.10
CA THR A 234 -29.17 11.36 -34.60
C THR A 234 -30.11 10.50 -33.76
N ILE A 235 -30.21 10.82 -32.47
CA ILE A 235 -31.16 10.18 -31.55
C ILE A 235 -32.42 11.05 -31.50
N PRO A 236 -33.59 10.55 -31.94
CA PRO A 236 -34.80 11.35 -32.03
C PRO A 236 -35.44 11.59 -30.67
N SER A 237 -36.25 12.65 -30.58
CA SER A 237 -36.91 13.07 -29.32
C SER A 237 -37.94 12.06 -28.77
N SER A 238 -38.30 11.04 -29.54
CA SER A 238 -39.12 9.92 -29.09
C SER A 238 -38.38 8.93 -28.17
N VAL A 239 -37.05 8.92 -28.20
CA VAL A 239 -36.26 7.95 -27.43
C VAL A 239 -36.27 8.33 -25.94
N ALA A 240 -36.79 7.44 -25.10
CA ALA A 240 -36.83 7.62 -23.65
C ALA A 240 -35.60 7.01 -22.94
N ALA A 241 -34.96 6.00 -23.54
CA ALA A 241 -33.84 5.27 -22.93
C ALA A 241 -32.83 4.75 -23.96
N ILE A 242 -31.55 4.85 -23.60
CA ILE A 242 -30.40 4.27 -24.31
C ILE A 242 -29.87 3.09 -23.49
N GLY A 243 -29.83 1.91 -24.08
CA GLY A 243 -29.41 0.68 -23.42
C GLY A 243 -27.93 0.64 -23.01
N GLU A 244 -27.61 -0.32 -22.14
CA GLU A 244 -26.23 -0.64 -21.75
C GLU A 244 -25.36 -0.94 -22.98
N PHE A 245 -24.15 -0.41 -23.03
CA PHE A 245 -23.21 -0.57 -24.16
C PHE A 245 -23.77 -0.20 -25.55
N ALA A 246 -24.91 0.50 -25.66
CA ALA A 246 -25.62 0.69 -26.94
C ALA A 246 -24.73 1.24 -28.07
N PHE A 247 -23.78 2.13 -27.77
CA PHE A 247 -22.81 2.72 -28.69
C PHE A 247 -21.36 2.47 -28.26
N SER A 248 -21.11 1.47 -27.41
CA SER A 248 -19.74 1.14 -26.97
C SER A 248 -18.86 0.84 -28.17
N ARG A 249 -17.64 1.37 -28.19
CA ARG A 249 -16.61 1.19 -29.21
C ARG A 249 -17.03 1.68 -30.60
N CYS A 250 -17.96 2.63 -30.69
CA CYS A 250 -18.14 3.47 -31.88
C CYS A 250 -16.98 4.48 -31.98
N SER A 251 -15.78 3.98 -32.30
CA SER A 251 -14.52 4.73 -32.17
C SER A 251 -14.40 5.94 -33.10
N SER A 252 -15.17 5.98 -34.20
CA SER A 252 -15.22 7.12 -35.13
C SER A 252 -16.32 8.13 -34.82
N LEU A 253 -17.16 7.89 -33.79
CA LEU A 253 -18.27 8.76 -33.46
C LEU A 253 -17.73 10.08 -32.92
N THR A 254 -18.00 11.18 -33.62
CA THR A 254 -17.40 12.49 -33.32
C THR A 254 -18.27 13.37 -32.42
N THR A 255 -19.59 13.23 -32.56
CA THR A 255 -20.62 13.97 -31.82
C THR A 255 -21.82 13.08 -31.58
N VAL A 256 -22.53 13.31 -30.47
CA VAL A 256 -23.84 12.71 -30.20
C VAL A 256 -24.72 13.78 -29.55
N ALA A 257 -25.89 14.01 -30.15
CA ALA A 257 -26.93 14.83 -29.54
C ALA A 257 -27.90 13.90 -28.81
N ILE A 258 -27.90 13.95 -27.48
CA ILE A 258 -28.83 13.19 -26.64
C ILE A 258 -30.04 14.10 -26.36
N PRO A 259 -31.26 13.75 -26.85
CA PRO A 259 -32.41 14.62 -26.72
C PRO A 259 -32.91 14.68 -25.27
N GLY A 260 -33.61 15.77 -24.94
CA GLY A 260 -34.17 16.02 -23.61
C GLY A 260 -35.15 14.97 -23.09
N SER A 261 -35.68 14.12 -23.96
CA SER A 261 -36.56 13.00 -23.62
C SER A 261 -35.84 11.80 -23.00
N VAL A 262 -34.53 11.68 -23.17
CA VAL A 262 -33.75 10.55 -22.64
C VAL A 262 -33.59 10.68 -21.14
N THR A 263 -34.32 9.84 -20.39
CA THR A 263 -34.27 9.81 -18.92
C THR A 263 -33.22 8.85 -18.36
N SER A 264 -32.75 7.90 -19.18
CA SER A 264 -31.78 6.88 -18.78
C SER A 264 -30.77 6.59 -19.88
N ILE A 265 -29.49 6.67 -19.53
CA ILE A 265 -28.35 6.27 -20.36
C ILE A 265 -27.67 5.09 -19.65
N GLY A 266 -27.65 3.91 -20.29
CA GLY A 266 -27.11 2.68 -19.71
C GLY A 266 -25.62 2.76 -19.35
N ARG A 267 -25.16 1.80 -18.52
CA ARG A 267 -23.73 1.63 -18.22
C ARG A 267 -22.96 1.44 -19.53
N TYR A 268 -21.76 2.02 -19.60
CA TYR A 268 -20.87 1.89 -20.75
C TYR A 268 -21.48 2.27 -22.12
N ALA A 269 -22.60 3.02 -22.15
CA ALA A 269 -23.34 3.28 -23.38
C ALA A 269 -22.49 3.92 -24.49
N PHE A 270 -21.53 4.78 -24.13
CA PHE A 270 -20.60 5.43 -25.06
C PHE A 270 -19.13 5.09 -24.74
N GLU A 271 -18.89 3.94 -24.09
CA GLU A 271 -17.54 3.51 -23.71
C GLU A 271 -16.64 3.38 -24.95
N ASN A 272 -15.42 3.89 -24.92
CA ASN A 272 -14.45 3.86 -26.02
C ASN A 272 -14.95 4.49 -27.34
N CYS A 273 -15.87 5.46 -27.28
CA CYS A 273 -16.12 6.40 -28.38
C CYS A 273 -14.94 7.39 -28.47
N SER A 274 -13.77 6.90 -28.88
CA SER A 274 -12.49 7.62 -28.78
C SER A 274 -12.41 8.92 -29.58
N SER A 275 -13.23 9.08 -30.62
CA SER A 275 -13.30 10.32 -31.43
C SER A 275 -14.33 11.32 -30.92
N LEU A 276 -15.09 10.99 -29.87
CA LEU A 276 -16.18 11.82 -29.38
C LEU A 276 -15.63 13.07 -28.72
N THR A 277 -15.89 14.24 -29.31
CA THR A 277 -15.27 15.51 -28.91
C THR A 277 -16.09 16.27 -27.87
N SER A 278 -17.42 16.11 -27.91
CA SER A 278 -18.37 16.78 -27.02
C SER A 278 -19.61 15.91 -26.83
N VAL A 279 -20.21 16.04 -25.64
CA VAL A 279 -21.50 15.45 -25.29
C VAL A 279 -22.31 16.47 -24.50
N ILE A 280 -23.58 16.60 -24.87
CA ILE A 280 -24.57 17.35 -24.09
C ILE A 280 -25.44 16.31 -23.38
N ILE A 281 -25.35 16.28 -22.05
CA ILE A 281 -26.18 15.42 -21.21
C ILE A 281 -27.46 16.20 -20.90
N PRO A 282 -28.66 15.66 -21.18
CA PRO A 282 -29.90 16.40 -21.00
C PRO A 282 -30.31 16.51 -19.52
N ASP A 283 -31.04 17.58 -19.18
CA ASP A 283 -31.55 17.87 -17.82
C ASP A 283 -32.52 16.81 -17.26
N SER A 284 -32.98 15.87 -18.10
CA SER A 284 -33.80 14.73 -17.68
C SER A 284 -32.98 13.58 -17.08
N VAL A 285 -31.65 13.58 -17.26
CA VAL A 285 -30.76 12.58 -16.68
C VAL A 285 -30.47 12.91 -15.23
N THR A 286 -30.73 11.95 -14.35
CA THR A 286 -30.48 12.07 -12.90
C THR A 286 -29.24 11.31 -12.44
N LEU A 287 -28.76 10.35 -13.23
CA LEU A 287 -27.60 9.51 -12.92
C LEU A 287 -26.75 9.34 -14.16
N ILE A 288 -25.44 9.56 -14.05
CA ILE A 288 -24.47 9.12 -15.05
C ILE A 288 -23.91 7.79 -14.55
N LEU A 289 -24.27 6.70 -15.21
CA LEU A 289 -23.95 5.35 -14.74
C LEU A 289 -22.47 4.96 -14.97
N ASP A 290 -22.12 3.77 -14.50
CA ASP A 290 -20.76 3.24 -14.57
C ASP A 290 -20.25 3.22 -16.01
N GLY A 291 -19.08 3.81 -16.22
CA GLY A 291 -18.35 3.82 -17.49
C GLY A 291 -19.06 4.46 -18.67
N THR A 292 -20.16 5.22 -18.48
CA THR A 292 -20.99 5.74 -19.58
C THR A 292 -20.18 6.43 -20.68
N PHE A 293 -19.14 7.22 -20.33
CA PHE A 293 -18.23 7.90 -21.25
C PHE A 293 -16.75 7.48 -21.06
N SER A 294 -16.51 6.31 -20.46
CA SER A 294 -15.15 5.79 -20.24
C SER A 294 -14.43 5.61 -21.58
N GLY A 295 -13.18 6.04 -21.70
CA GLY A 295 -12.37 5.89 -22.91
C GLY A 295 -12.72 6.85 -24.05
N CYS A 296 -13.60 7.84 -23.83
CA CYS A 296 -13.82 8.94 -24.78
C CYS A 296 -12.63 9.91 -24.78
N SER A 297 -11.49 9.46 -25.32
CA SER A 297 -10.19 10.14 -25.21
C SER A 297 -10.13 11.50 -25.90
N ALA A 298 -10.95 11.74 -26.93
CA ALA A 298 -11.08 13.06 -27.57
C ALA A 298 -12.06 14.02 -26.86
N LEU A 299 -12.77 13.58 -25.82
CA LEU A 299 -13.79 14.39 -25.15
C LEU A 299 -13.14 15.58 -24.45
N ALA A 300 -13.30 16.77 -25.02
CA ALA A 300 -12.63 17.98 -24.54
C ALA A 300 -13.46 18.75 -23.51
N THR A 301 -14.79 18.66 -23.62
CA THR A 301 -15.76 19.34 -22.76
C THR A 301 -16.95 18.43 -22.49
N VAL A 302 -17.44 18.45 -21.26
CA VAL A 302 -18.73 17.87 -20.87
C VAL A 302 -19.48 18.87 -20.00
N THR A 303 -20.78 19.01 -20.24
CA THR A 303 -21.69 19.74 -19.34
C THR A 303 -22.51 18.70 -18.58
N ILE A 304 -22.33 18.65 -17.26
CA ILE A 304 -23.11 17.81 -16.36
C ILE A 304 -24.26 18.69 -15.83
N PRO A 305 -25.53 18.36 -16.09
CA PRO A 305 -26.65 19.19 -15.68
C PRO A 305 -26.94 19.09 -14.18
N ASP A 306 -27.54 20.13 -13.61
CA ASP A 306 -27.90 20.24 -12.17
C ASP A 306 -28.93 19.18 -11.72
N SER A 307 -29.54 18.46 -12.66
CA SER A 307 -30.40 17.31 -12.39
C SER A 307 -29.62 16.06 -11.93
N VAL A 308 -28.32 15.99 -12.20
CA VAL A 308 -27.50 14.82 -11.89
C VAL A 308 -27.22 14.75 -10.39
N LEU A 309 -27.53 13.59 -9.80
CA LEU A 309 -27.36 13.31 -8.38
C LEU A 309 -26.12 12.46 -8.09
N ALA A 310 -25.66 11.66 -9.04
CA ALA A 310 -24.48 10.82 -8.87
C ALA A 310 -23.75 10.52 -10.18
N LEU A 311 -22.43 10.35 -10.06
CA LEU A 311 -21.53 9.86 -11.11
C LEU A 311 -21.07 8.44 -10.74
N GLY A 312 -21.25 7.49 -11.64
CA GLY A 312 -20.86 6.09 -11.49
C GLY A 312 -19.36 5.84 -11.54
N GLU A 313 -18.97 4.59 -11.28
CA GLU A 313 -17.58 4.16 -11.39
C GLU A 313 -17.06 4.35 -12.83
N ALA A 314 -15.88 4.93 -12.97
CA ALA A 314 -15.22 5.16 -14.26
C ALA A 314 -16.04 5.98 -15.28
N ALA A 315 -17.07 6.73 -14.86
CA ALA A 315 -17.99 7.45 -15.75
C ALA A 315 -17.31 8.26 -16.86
N PHE A 316 -16.19 8.92 -16.56
CA PHE A 316 -15.34 9.70 -17.48
C PHE A 316 -13.87 9.23 -17.47
N SER A 317 -13.63 7.98 -17.05
CA SER A 317 -12.27 7.43 -16.99
C SER A 317 -11.63 7.43 -18.38
N GLY A 318 -10.40 7.89 -18.54
CA GLY A 318 -9.67 7.90 -19.80
C GLY A 318 -10.12 8.99 -20.78
N CYS A 319 -10.95 9.95 -20.35
CA CYS A 319 -11.24 11.17 -21.12
C CYS A 319 -10.01 12.10 -21.11
N SER A 320 -8.93 11.68 -21.78
CA SER A 320 -7.60 12.28 -21.68
C SER A 320 -7.51 13.71 -22.23
N SER A 321 -8.44 14.12 -23.10
CA SER A 321 -8.54 15.50 -23.62
C SER A 321 -9.39 16.44 -22.77
N LEU A 322 -10.07 15.94 -21.72
CA LEU A 322 -10.98 16.73 -20.90
C LEU A 322 -10.19 17.77 -20.10
N LYS A 323 -10.38 19.06 -20.39
CA LYS A 323 -9.59 20.15 -19.78
C LYS A 323 -10.14 20.67 -18.46
N SER A 324 -11.46 20.64 -18.34
CA SER A 324 -12.23 21.12 -17.19
C SER A 324 -13.53 20.34 -17.09
N VAL A 325 -13.97 20.09 -15.87
CA VAL A 325 -15.32 19.59 -15.58
C VAL A 325 -15.90 20.40 -14.42
N SER A 326 -17.14 20.84 -14.59
CA SER A 326 -17.95 21.39 -13.49
C SER A 326 -18.85 20.27 -12.99
N ILE A 327 -18.64 19.84 -11.75
CA ILE A 327 -19.51 18.86 -11.09
C ILE A 327 -20.57 19.67 -10.32
N PRO A 328 -21.87 19.52 -10.61
CA PRO A 328 -22.93 20.27 -9.94
C PRO A 328 -23.02 19.99 -8.43
N GLU A 329 -23.53 20.96 -7.66
CA GLU A 329 -23.73 20.82 -6.20
C GLU A 329 -24.77 19.76 -5.82
N SER A 330 -25.67 19.42 -6.76
CA SER A 330 -26.63 18.32 -6.64
C SER A 330 -25.97 16.94 -6.57
N VAL A 331 -24.71 16.80 -7.01
CA VAL A 331 -23.98 15.53 -7.04
C VAL A 331 -23.52 15.16 -5.64
N VAL A 332 -24.21 14.20 -5.02
CA VAL A 332 -23.89 13.70 -3.67
C VAL A 332 -22.91 12.54 -3.67
N GLN A 333 -22.65 11.94 -4.83
CA GLN A 333 -21.76 10.79 -4.97
C GLN A 333 -20.96 10.84 -6.29
N VAL A 334 -19.65 10.61 -6.18
CA VAL A 334 -18.75 10.39 -7.32
C VAL A 334 -18.04 9.05 -7.13
N GLY A 335 -18.25 8.13 -8.08
CA GLY A 335 -17.74 6.77 -8.05
C GLY A 335 -16.22 6.67 -8.16
N SER A 336 -15.69 5.48 -7.86
CA SER A 336 -14.27 5.17 -8.04
C SER A 336 -13.84 5.41 -9.49
N ASN A 337 -12.60 5.84 -9.71
CA ASN A 337 -12.04 6.06 -11.05
C ASN A 337 -12.82 7.06 -11.95
N ALA A 338 -13.82 7.80 -11.45
CA ALA A 338 -14.75 8.56 -12.29
C ALA A 338 -14.06 9.50 -13.28
N PHE A 339 -12.92 10.11 -12.90
CA PHE A 339 -12.09 10.97 -13.75
C PHE A 339 -10.64 10.45 -13.85
N SER A 340 -10.43 9.14 -13.63
CA SER A 340 -9.11 8.52 -13.74
C SER A 340 -8.57 8.66 -15.16
N GLY A 341 -7.32 9.05 -15.36
CA GLY A 341 -6.70 9.20 -16.67
C GLY A 341 -7.18 10.42 -17.48
N CYS A 342 -7.91 11.36 -16.88
CA CYS A 342 -8.20 12.67 -17.48
C CYS A 342 -6.94 13.55 -17.51
N ALA A 343 -5.95 13.15 -18.32
CA ALA A 343 -4.60 13.69 -18.32
C ALA A 343 -4.51 15.19 -18.61
N SER A 344 -5.46 15.77 -19.35
CA SER A 344 -5.53 17.21 -19.66
C SER A 344 -6.29 18.04 -18.62
N LEU A 345 -6.86 17.41 -17.58
CA LEU A 345 -7.69 18.09 -16.60
C LEU A 345 -6.83 19.01 -15.74
N THR A 346 -7.08 20.32 -15.80
CA THR A 346 -6.24 21.33 -15.13
C THR A 346 -6.77 21.78 -13.77
N SER A 347 -8.09 21.74 -13.60
CA SER A 347 -8.79 22.08 -12.36
C SER A 347 -10.11 21.31 -12.25
N VAL A 348 -10.52 21.04 -11.02
CA VAL A 348 -11.81 20.43 -10.70
C VAL A 348 -12.38 21.10 -9.45
N ALA A 349 -13.63 21.55 -9.54
CA ALA A 349 -14.41 21.93 -8.38
C ALA A 349 -15.13 20.68 -7.87
N VAL A 350 -14.81 20.26 -6.65
CA VAL A 350 -15.48 19.14 -5.99
C VAL A 350 -16.70 19.68 -5.22
N PRO A 351 -17.92 19.12 -5.41
CA PRO A 351 -19.14 19.61 -4.79
C PRO A 351 -19.09 19.61 -3.26
N ALA A 352 -19.65 20.63 -2.62
CA ALA A 352 -19.66 20.78 -1.16
C ALA A 352 -20.50 19.70 -0.44
N SER A 353 -21.31 18.95 -1.18
CA SER A 353 -22.12 17.83 -0.67
C SER A 353 -21.34 16.51 -0.55
N LEU A 354 -20.15 16.39 -1.16
CA LEU A 354 -19.38 15.13 -1.10
C LEU A 354 -18.78 14.89 0.28
N THR A 355 -18.94 13.67 0.79
CA THR A 355 -18.41 13.23 2.09
C THR A 355 -17.08 12.48 1.99
N GLN A 356 -16.67 12.12 0.78
CA GLN A 356 -15.43 11.38 0.50
C GLN A 356 -14.91 11.65 -0.91
N LEU A 357 -13.60 11.53 -1.09
CA LEU A 357 -13.01 11.30 -2.42
C LEU A 357 -12.87 9.79 -2.64
N SER A 358 -13.59 9.23 -3.59
CA SER A 358 -13.58 7.79 -3.87
C SER A 358 -12.22 7.30 -4.38
N PRO A 359 -11.92 5.99 -4.26
CA PRO A 359 -10.66 5.43 -4.76
C PRO A 359 -10.37 5.78 -6.22
N SER A 360 -9.14 6.18 -6.50
CA SER A 360 -8.64 6.54 -7.83
C SER A 360 -9.44 7.62 -8.59
N VAL A 361 -10.31 8.40 -7.93
CA VAL A 361 -11.25 9.32 -8.61
C VAL A 361 -10.58 10.28 -9.58
N PHE A 362 -9.38 10.78 -9.26
CA PHE A 362 -8.55 11.65 -10.11
C PHE A 362 -7.17 11.05 -10.42
N ALA A 363 -7.01 9.72 -10.31
CA ALA A 363 -5.73 9.07 -10.60
C ALA A 363 -5.27 9.36 -12.03
N GLY A 364 -4.03 9.77 -12.25
CA GLY A 364 -3.49 10.06 -13.57
C GLY A 364 -3.98 11.36 -14.22
N CYS A 365 -4.63 12.25 -13.46
CA CYS A 365 -4.90 13.63 -13.90
C CYS A 365 -3.59 14.44 -13.89
N SER A 366 -2.67 14.11 -14.80
CA SER A 366 -1.29 14.57 -14.77
C SER A 366 -1.11 16.08 -14.92
N SER A 367 -2.08 16.78 -15.56
CA SER A 367 -2.10 18.24 -15.72
C SER A 367 -2.82 18.99 -14.60
N LEU A 368 -3.36 18.29 -13.59
CA LEU A 368 -4.13 18.91 -12.51
C LEU A 368 -3.20 19.75 -11.64
N THR A 369 -3.37 21.07 -11.66
CA THR A 369 -2.50 22.01 -10.91
C THR A 369 -3.05 22.35 -9.54
N SER A 370 -4.37 22.28 -9.37
CA SER A 370 -5.07 22.57 -8.13
C SER A 370 -6.37 21.78 -8.03
N ILE A 371 -6.76 21.49 -6.80
CA ILE A 371 -8.04 20.87 -6.44
C ILE A 371 -8.48 21.44 -5.10
N THR A 372 -9.75 21.83 -5.01
CA THR A 372 -10.35 22.25 -3.73
C THR A 372 -11.13 21.08 -3.16
N ILE A 373 -10.70 20.56 -2.01
CA ILE A 373 -11.42 19.51 -1.28
C ILE A 373 -12.38 20.20 -0.29
N PRO A 374 -13.70 19.95 -0.37
CA PRO A 374 -14.67 20.61 0.50
C PRO A 374 -14.58 20.09 1.93
N GLY A 375 -14.93 20.94 2.90
CA GLY A 375 -14.83 20.64 4.33
C GLY A 375 -15.72 19.49 4.82
N SER A 376 -16.71 19.09 4.02
CA SER A 376 -17.58 17.93 4.24
C SER A 376 -16.86 16.59 4.06
N VAL A 377 -15.69 16.57 3.40
CA VAL A 377 -14.94 15.35 3.12
C VAL A 377 -14.29 14.81 4.40
N THR A 378 -14.61 13.57 4.73
CA THR A 378 -14.10 12.85 5.91
C THR A 378 -13.03 11.80 5.56
N SER A 379 -12.90 11.43 4.29
CA SER A 379 -11.94 10.44 3.82
C SER A 379 -11.45 10.69 2.39
N ILE A 380 -10.16 10.40 2.17
CA ILE A 380 -9.54 10.39 0.84
C ILE A 380 -9.22 8.94 0.50
N GLY A 381 -9.82 8.42 -0.57
CA GLY A 381 -9.69 7.03 -1.00
C GLY A 381 -8.29 6.64 -1.48
N ALA A 382 -8.03 5.33 -1.57
CA ALA A 382 -6.78 4.82 -2.09
C ALA A 382 -6.54 5.32 -3.53
N TYR A 383 -5.32 5.74 -3.83
CA TYR A 383 -4.92 6.27 -5.15
C TYR A 383 -5.69 7.49 -5.66
N ALA A 384 -6.51 8.15 -4.83
CA ALA A 384 -7.46 9.18 -5.27
C ALA A 384 -6.85 10.28 -6.16
N LEU A 385 -5.62 10.71 -5.89
CA LEU A 385 -4.85 11.69 -6.66
C LEU A 385 -3.51 11.13 -7.17
N ARG A 386 -3.36 9.81 -7.27
CA ARG A 386 -2.11 9.19 -7.73
C ARG A 386 -1.73 9.75 -9.10
N GLY A 387 -0.49 10.22 -9.27
CA GLY A 387 0.03 10.67 -10.56
C GLY A 387 -0.51 12.03 -11.00
N CYS A 388 -1.09 12.82 -10.10
CA CYS A 388 -1.34 14.25 -10.33
C CYS A 388 -0.01 15.02 -10.32
N SER A 389 0.83 14.76 -11.33
CA SER A 389 2.23 15.22 -11.39
C SER A 389 2.39 16.72 -11.47
N SER A 390 1.37 17.47 -11.90
CA SER A 390 1.38 18.94 -11.94
C SER A 390 0.84 19.60 -10.67
N LEU A 391 0.36 18.83 -9.69
CA LEU A 391 -0.22 19.37 -8.46
C LEU A 391 0.89 19.95 -7.57
N THR A 392 0.86 21.26 -7.34
CA THR A 392 1.94 21.98 -6.61
C THR A 392 1.66 22.12 -5.11
N SER A 393 0.38 22.18 -4.74
CA SER A 393 -0.09 22.33 -3.37
C SER A 393 -1.45 21.67 -3.20
N ILE A 394 -1.76 21.26 -1.97
CA ILE A 394 -3.09 20.78 -1.62
C ILE A 394 -3.45 21.18 -0.19
N THR A 395 -4.70 21.58 0.01
CA THR A 395 -5.29 21.76 1.34
C THR A 395 -6.18 20.57 1.64
N ILE A 396 -5.82 19.79 2.67
CA ILE A 396 -6.63 18.67 3.14
C ILE A 396 -7.47 19.19 4.33
N PRO A 397 -8.82 19.10 4.29
CA PRO A 397 -9.67 19.60 5.37
C PRO A 397 -9.44 18.90 6.71
N ASP A 398 -9.63 19.63 7.81
CA ASP A 398 -9.45 19.12 9.18
C ASP A 398 -10.35 17.93 9.53
N GLY A 399 -11.52 17.83 8.88
CA GLY A 399 -12.46 16.73 9.04
C GLY A 399 -12.01 15.40 8.43
N VAL A 400 -10.94 15.38 7.63
CA VAL A 400 -10.43 14.15 7.01
C VAL A 400 -9.74 13.27 8.06
N GLY A 401 -10.40 12.18 8.43
CA GLY A 401 -9.88 11.20 9.39
C GLY A 401 -9.02 10.10 8.76
N SER A 402 -9.10 9.89 7.44
CA SER A 402 -8.32 8.86 6.75
C SER A 402 -7.83 9.27 5.37
N ILE A 403 -6.57 8.93 5.09
CA ILE A 403 -5.91 9.08 3.79
C ILE A 403 -5.51 7.67 3.30
N GLY A 404 -6.12 7.22 2.22
CA GLY A 404 -5.95 5.89 1.68
C GLY A 404 -4.56 5.63 1.11
N ARG A 405 -4.22 4.36 0.94
CA ARG A 405 -2.96 3.91 0.32
C ARG A 405 -2.68 4.67 -0.97
N ALA A 406 -1.45 5.17 -1.12
CA ALA A 406 -0.98 5.83 -2.34
C ALA A 406 -1.85 7.01 -2.83
N ALA A 407 -2.63 7.66 -1.95
CA ALA A 407 -3.53 8.75 -2.33
C ALA A 407 -2.84 9.89 -3.10
N PHE A 408 -1.60 10.23 -2.76
CA PHE A 408 -0.79 11.27 -3.41
C PHE A 408 0.47 10.70 -4.09
N ASN A 409 0.51 9.40 -4.36
CA ASN A 409 1.66 8.75 -4.99
C ASN A 409 2.01 9.43 -6.33
N ASN A 410 3.28 9.75 -6.57
CA ASN A 410 3.77 10.43 -7.77
C ASN A 410 3.13 11.82 -8.04
N CYS A 411 2.71 12.55 -7.00
CA CYS A 411 2.46 14.00 -7.10
C CYS A 411 3.81 14.74 -7.11
N SER A 412 4.58 14.58 -8.20
CA SER A 412 6.00 14.91 -8.25
C SER A 412 6.34 16.39 -8.08
N LEU A 413 5.40 17.30 -8.34
CA LEU A 413 5.54 18.75 -8.12
C LEU A 413 4.96 19.25 -6.79
N LEU A 414 4.40 18.37 -5.96
CA LEU A 414 3.83 18.75 -4.67
C LEU A 414 4.93 19.21 -3.72
N THR A 415 4.85 20.45 -3.25
CA THR A 415 5.94 21.11 -2.51
C THR A 415 5.82 21.03 -1.00
N SER A 416 4.59 21.02 -0.48
CA SER A 416 4.30 20.92 0.95
C SER A 416 2.92 20.29 1.19
N VAL A 417 2.77 19.61 2.34
CA VAL A 417 1.50 19.02 2.79
C VAL A 417 1.35 19.18 4.30
N THR A 418 0.15 19.53 4.74
CA THR A 418 -0.26 19.47 6.14
C THR A 418 -1.21 18.29 6.33
N ILE A 419 -0.85 17.35 7.20
CA ILE A 419 -1.70 16.22 7.55
C ILE A 419 -2.76 16.70 8.56
N PRO A 420 -4.06 16.46 8.32
CA PRO A 420 -5.14 16.88 9.21
C PRO A 420 -5.04 16.27 10.61
N GLY A 421 -5.46 17.03 11.63
CA GLY A 421 -5.43 16.59 13.03
C GLY A 421 -6.34 15.41 13.37
N ALA A 422 -7.25 14.99 12.49
CA ALA A 422 -8.06 13.78 12.68
C ALA A 422 -7.36 12.50 12.20
N VAL A 423 -6.25 12.60 11.46
CA VAL A 423 -5.53 11.43 10.91
C VAL A 423 -4.70 10.75 11.99
N THR A 424 -4.90 9.43 12.14
CA THR A 424 -4.17 8.61 13.13
C THR A 424 -3.02 7.80 12.55
N SER A 425 -2.95 7.66 11.22
CA SER A 425 -1.92 6.89 10.53
C SER A 425 -1.69 7.42 9.12
N ILE A 426 -0.43 7.53 8.71
CA ILE A 426 -0.06 7.79 7.31
C ILE A 426 0.05 6.44 6.61
N GLY A 427 -0.81 6.20 5.62
CA GLY A 427 -0.90 4.93 4.90
C GLY A 427 0.33 4.56 4.07
N MET A 428 0.34 3.35 3.53
CA MET A 428 1.39 2.86 2.62
C MET A 428 1.45 3.72 1.35
N TYR A 429 2.67 4.05 0.88
CA TYR A 429 2.94 4.78 -0.37
C TYR A 429 2.29 6.16 -0.50
N VAL A 430 1.72 6.76 0.56
CA VAL A 430 0.86 7.95 0.44
C VAL A 430 1.52 9.08 -0.34
N PHE A 431 2.79 9.38 -0.07
CA PHE A 431 3.60 10.40 -0.76
C PHE A 431 4.80 9.80 -1.51
N ASP A 432 4.79 8.49 -1.83
CA ASP A 432 5.85 7.86 -2.61
C ASP A 432 6.00 8.58 -3.97
N GLY A 433 7.22 8.98 -4.33
CA GLY A 433 7.52 9.71 -5.56
C GLY A 433 7.17 11.21 -5.55
N CYS A 434 6.82 11.81 -4.40
CA CYS A 434 6.63 13.27 -4.29
C CYS A 434 8.00 13.99 -4.26
N SER A 435 8.72 13.97 -5.38
CA SER A 435 10.13 14.39 -5.47
C SER A 435 10.41 15.85 -5.14
N SER A 436 9.41 16.73 -5.27
CA SER A 436 9.52 18.16 -4.94
C SER A 436 9.06 18.51 -3.52
N LEU A 437 8.66 17.51 -2.71
CA LEU A 437 8.13 17.72 -1.37
C LEU A 437 9.27 18.16 -0.44
N THR A 438 9.23 19.42 -0.02
CA THR A 438 10.27 20.05 0.82
C THR A 438 9.93 19.99 2.31
N SER A 439 8.65 19.95 2.65
CA SER A 439 8.17 19.95 4.04
C SER A 439 6.84 19.20 4.19
N VAL A 440 6.68 18.56 5.35
CA VAL A 440 5.45 17.86 5.73
C VAL A 440 5.17 18.18 7.20
N THR A 441 3.95 18.62 7.50
CA THR A 441 3.49 18.82 8.88
C THR A 441 2.67 17.59 9.30
N ILE A 442 3.14 16.89 10.33
CA ILE A 442 2.51 15.68 10.87
C ILE A 442 1.99 15.99 12.29
N PRO A 443 0.68 15.84 12.58
CA PRO A 443 0.12 16.13 13.89
C PRO A 443 0.37 15.02 14.91
N GLU A 444 0.30 15.36 16.20
CA GLU A 444 0.46 14.45 17.37
C GLU A 444 -0.60 13.34 17.45
N THR A 445 -1.61 13.35 16.58
CA THR A 445 -2.58 12.26 16.47
C THR A 445 -2.05 11.07 15.67
N VAL A 446 -1.00 11.26 14.86
CA VAL A 446 -0.43 10.19 14.04
C VAL A 446 0.41 9.25 14.92
N THR A 447 0.05 7.97 14.91
CA THR A 447 0.75 6.93 15.69
C THR A 447 1.61 6.01 14.82
N SER A 448 1.40 6.01 13.50
CA SER A 448 2.12 5.13 12.58
C SER A 448 2.35 5.75 11.20
N ILE A 449 3.52 5.45 10.62
CA ILE A 449 3.92 5.81 9.26
C ILE A 449 4.09 4.52 8.46
N GLY A 450 3.32 4.39 7.39
CA GLY A 450 3.25 3.19 6.57
C GLY A 450 4.51 2.92 5.73
N GLN A 451 4.57 1.72 5.19
CA GLN A 451 5.64 1.30 4.29
C GLN A 451 5.70 2.22 3.07
N TYR A 452 6.90 2.62 2.65
CA TYR A 452 7.13 3.49 1.50
C TYR A 452 6.46 4.87 1.56
N ALA A 453 5.95 5.32 2.72
CA ALA A 453 5.06 6.49 2.81
C ALA A 453 5.65 7.76 2.18
N PHE A 454 6.96 7.99 2.31
CA PHE A 454 7.70 9.14 1.78
C PHE A 454 8.87 8.69 0.89
N GLN A 455 8.81 7.48 0.32
CA GLN A 455 9.85 7.00 -0.58
C GLN A 455 10.05 8.00 -1.74
N GLY A 456 11.29 8.31 -2.08
CA GLY A 456 11.62 9.18 -3.21
C GLY A 456 11.22 10.65 -3.03
N CYS A 457 10.89 11.10 -1.81
CA CYS A 457 10.73 12.52 -1.48
C CYS A 457 12.11 13.21 -1.47
N SER A 458 12.74 13.29 -2.64
CA SER A 458 14.16 13.64 -2.77
C SER A 458 14.50 15.06 -2.34
N ALA A 459 13.53 15.98 -2.33
CA ALA A 459 13.68 17.37 -1.87
C ALA A 459 13.39 17.58 -0.38
N LEU A 460 12.99 16.55 0.38
CA LEU A 460 12.62 16.70 1.79
C LEU A 460 13.89 16.98 2.62
N GLU A 461 14.06 18.20 3.12
CA GLU A 461 15.29 18.63 3.81
C GLU A 461 15.27 18.34 5.32
N THR A 462 14.13 18.60 5.94
CA THR A 462 13.89 18.43 7.37
C THR A 462 12.51 17.86 7.60
N LEU A 463 12.39 16.96 8.58
CA LEU A 463 11.12 16.39 8.99
C LEU A 463 11.09 16.26 10.51
N VAL A 464 10.02 16.77 11.12
CA VAL A 464 9.73 16.56 12.54
C VAL A 464 8.69 15.46 12.65
N LEU A 465 9.08 14.36 13.29
CA LEU A 465 8.16 13.28 13.63
C LEU A 465 7.60 13.54 15.03
N PRO A 466 6.26 13.49 15.23
CA PRO A 466 5.68 13.68 16.55
C PRO A 466 5.99 12.51 17.48
N ASP A 467 6.05 12.77 18.79
CA ASP A 467 6.40 11.76 19.81
C ASP A 467 5.35 10.64 19.91
N SER A 468 4.13 10.90 19.43
CA SER A 468 3.04 9.94 19.30
C SER A 468 3.34 8.76 18.36
N VAL A 469 4.29 8.90 17.42
CA VAL A 469 4.61 7.85 16.44
C VAL A 469 5.37 6.71 17.11
N THR A 470 4.80 5.50 17.04
CA THR A 470 5.39 4.27 17.62
C THR A 470 5.90 3.30 16.55
N SER A 471 5.51 3.48 15.29
CA SER A 471 5.90 2.59 14.19
C SER A 471 6.20 3.36 12.90
N ILE A 472 7.33 3.03 12.28
CA ILE A 472 7.77 3.53 10.98
C ILE A 472 8.02 2.33 10.08
N GLY A 473 7.30 2.24 8.96
CA GLY A 473 7.35 1.10 8.05
C GLY A 473 8.63 1.01 7.22
N LEU A 474 8.86 -0.16 6.63
CA LEU A 474 9.98 -0.41 5.72
C LEU A 474 10.00 0.62 4.59
N ARG A 475 11.22 1.06 4.23
CA ARG A 475 11.48 2.07 3.18
C ARG A 475 10.67 3.36 3.31
N ALA A 476 10.13 3.69 4.49
CA ALA A 476 9.25 4.86 4.66
C ALA A 476 9.90 6.16 4.18
N PHE A 477 11.21 6.33 4.34
CA PHE A 477 11.98 7.50 3.90
C PHE A 477 13.09 7.14 2.90
N TYR A 478 12.98 5.99 2.22
CA TYR A 478 13.98 5.54 1.27
C TYR A 478 14.14 6.56 0.14
N GLY A 479 15.37 7.00 -0.15
CA GLY A 479 15.65 7.96 -1.22
C GLY A 479 15.26 9.41 -0.90
N CYS A 480 15.01 9.77 0.36
CA CYS A 480 14.89 11.17 0.80
C CYS A 480 16.29 11.83 0.78
N SER A 481 16.83 12.07 -0.43
CA SER A 481 18.24 12.39 -0.62
C SER A 481 18.70 13.71 -0.01
N SER A 482 17.79 14.68 0.17
CA SER A 482 18.07 15.97 0.81
C SER A 482 17.88 15.96 2.33
N LEU A 483 17.36 14.87 2.92
CA LEU A 483 17.08 14.81 4.35
C LEU A 483 18.40 14.88 5.12
N SER A 484 18.60 15.98 5.86
CA SER A 484 19.90 16.30 6.46
C SER A 484 20.05 15.84 7.91
N SER A 485 18.93 15.76 8.63
CA SER A 485 18.86 15.27 10.00
C SER A 485 17.47 14.74 10.30
N ILE A 486 17.39 13.75 11.20
CA ILE A 486 16.11 13.29 11.74
C ILE A 486 16.25 12.87 13.20
N SER A 487 15.23 13.19 13.99
CA SER A 487 15.07 12.69 15.36
C SER A 487 13.95 11.66 15.35
N LEU A 488 14.25 10.44 15.79
CA LEU A 488 13.23 9.41 15.88
C LEU A 488 12.42 9.56 17.19
N PRO A 489 11.08 9.40 17.14
CA PRO A 489 10.20 9.47 18.30
C PRO A 489 10.51 8.44 19.37
N SER A 490 10.30 8.80 20.65
CA SER A 490 10.60 7.93 21.80
C SER A 490 9.77 6.65 21.89
N GLY A 491 8.69 6.53 21.10
CA GLY A 491 7.88 5.31 20.99
C GLY A 491 8.38 4.28 19.98
N VAL A 492 9.37 4.62 19.12
CA VAL A 492 9.82 3.73 18.03
C VAL A 492 10.70 2.62 18.58
N GLU A 493 10.28 1.36 18.41
CA GLU A 493 11.04 0.18 18.87
C GLU A 493 11.95 -0.44 17.81
N ARG A 494 11.70 -0.17 16.52
CA ARG A 494 12.41 -0.81 15.41
C ARG A 494 12.63 0.18 14.28
N ILE A 495 13.83 0.15 13.70
CA ILE A 495 14.11 0.79 12.41
C ILE A 495 14.10 -0.31 11.37
N GLU A 496 13.08 -0.34 10.52
CA GLU A 496 12.83 -1.45 9.59
C GLU A 496 13.77 -1.42 8.36
N PHE A 497 13.68 -2.48 7.53
CA PHE A 497 14.44 -2.63 6.29
C PHE A 497 14.45 -1.35 5.43
N GLN A 498 15.65 -0.85 5.14
CA GLN A 498 15.89 0.32 4.28
C GLN A 498 15.09 1.59 4.64
N THR A 499 14.65 1.75 5.89
CA THR A 499 13.81 2.88 6.32
C THR A 499 14.36 4.24 5.90
N PHE A 500 15.67 4.46 6.05
CA PHE A 500 16.40 5.67 5.69
C PHE A 500 17.46 5.40 4.60
N GLY A 501 17.34 4.31 3.85
CA GLY A 501 18.28 4.00 2.77
C GLY A 501 18.33 5.14 1.75
N TYR A 502 19.51 5.44 1.21
CA TYR A 502 19.75 6.49 0.20
C TYR A 502 19.41 7.92 0.65
N CYS A 503 19.33 8.19 1.96
CA CYS A 503 19.28 9.55 2.51
C CYS A 503 20.69 10.20 2.44
N LYS A 504 21.12 10.57 1.23
CA LYS A 504 22.51 10.96 0.93
C LYS A 504 23.02 12.17 1.73
N ALA A 505 22.15 13.12 2.05
CA ALA A 505 22.47 14.32 2.84
C ALA A 505 22.43 14.11 4.36
N LEU A 506 22.03 12.93 4.85
CA LEU A 506 21.80 12.66 6.26
C LEU A 506 23.13 12.69 7.04
N LYS A 507 23.32 13.72 7.87
CA LYS A 507 24.55 13.94 8.65
C LYS A 507 24.49 13.35 10.05
N ALA A 508 23.30 13.36 10.64
CA ALA A 508 23.06 12.92 12.01
C ALA A 508 21.67 12.30 12.14
N VAL A 509 21.58 11.27 12.98
CA VAL A 509 20.34 10.59 13.34
C VAL A 509 20.32 10.45 14.86
N SER A 510 19.25 10.90 15.50
CA SER A 510 19.03 10.65 16.93
C SER A 510 18.19 9.39 17.09
N ILE A 511 18.80 8.32 17.62
CA ILE A 511 18.16 7.02 17.88
C ILE A 511 17.77 6.95 19.37
N PRO A 512 16.48 6.83 19.72
CA PRO A 512 16.02 6.81 21.11
C PRO A 512 16.24 5.45 21.79
N ASP A 513 16.27 5.45 23.12
CA ASP A 513 16.45 4.26 23.99
C ASP A 513 15.31 3.23 23.90
N SER A 514 14.24 3.53 23.17
CA SER A 514 13.18 2.57 22.85
C SER A 514 13.64 1.56 21.81
N VAL A 515 14.50 1.95 20.85
CA VAL A 515 14.87 1.13 19.70
C VAL A 515 15.60 -0.14 20.14
N LYS A 516 15.11 -1.30 19.69
CA LYS A 516 15.65 -2.64 19.94
C LYS A 516 16.37 -3.24 18.74
N LEU A 517 16.02 -2.83 17.53
CA LEU A 517 16.58 -3.39 16.29
C LEU A 517 16.80 -2.31 15.24
N ILE A 518 17.96 -2.36 14.57
CA ILE A 518 18.26 -1.64 13.34
C ILE A 518 18.30 -2.66 12.20
N GLY A 519 17.35 -2.57 11.28
CA GLY A 519 17.09 -3.57 10.24
C GLY A 519 18.06 -3.53 9.06
N ASP A 520 17.95 -4.53 8.18
CA ASP A 520 18.83 -4.69 7.03
C ASP A 520 18.84 -3.41 6.16
N SER A 521 20.04 -2.97 5.79
CA SER A 521 20.23 -1.76 4.97
C SER A 521 19.51 -0.49 5.46
N ALA A 522 19.15 -0.39 6.74
CA ALA A 522 18.34 0.70 7.29
C ALA A 522 18.83 2.11 6.92
N PHE A 523 20.14 2.32 6.90
CA PHE A 523 20.84 3.56 6.56
C PHE A 523 21.81 3.37 5.39
N GLU A 524 21.62 2.34 4.56
CA GLU A 524 22.46 2.09 3.39
C GLU A 524 22.58 3.35 2.52
N ASN A 525 23.78 3.62 1.96
CA ASN A 525 24.05 4.78 1.10
C ASN A 525 23.76 6.15 1.75
N CYS A 526 23.80 6.27 3.08
CA CYS A 526 23.82 7.57 3.77
C CYS A 526 25.21 8.21 3.70
N LEU A 527 25.55 8.75 2.53
CA LEU A 527 26.91 9.18 2.19
C LEU A 527 27.46 10.30 3.10
N SER A 528 26.59 11.13 3.69
CA SER A 528 26.99 12.24 4.56
C SER A 528 27.01 11.90 6.06
N LEU A 529 26.65 10.68 6.45
CA LEU A 529 26.55 10.29 7.85
C LEU A 529 27.97 10.16 8.44
N GLN A 530 28.34 11.08 9.33
CA GLN A 530 29.72 11.16 9.85
C GLN A 530 29.95 10.32 11.09
N SER A 531 28.94 10.31 11.97
CA SER A 531 28.95 9.56 13.21
C SER A 531 27.55 9.08 13.56
N ILE A 532 27.47 7.98 14.30
CA ILE A 532 26.20 7.48 14.83
C ILE A 532 26.39 7.06 16.28
N THR A 533 25.43 7.42 17.14
CA THR A 533 25.33 6.89 18.51
C THR A 533 24.18 5.90 18.54
N VAL A 534 24.50 4.64 18.83
CA VAL A 534 23.54 3.57 18.97
C VAL A 534 23.28 3.38 20.47
N PRO A 535 22.02 3.57 20.93
CA PRO A 535 21.71 3.50 22.35
C PRO A 535 21.91 2.09 22.91
N GLY A 536 22.03 2.02 24.24
CA GLY A 536 22.14 0.80 25.03
C GLY A 536 20.99 -0.20 24.78
N SER A 537 19.94 0.28 24.15
CA SER A 537 18.72 -0.44 23.94
C SER A 537 18.69 -1.37 22.72
N VAL A 538 19.63 -1.18 21.78
CA VAL A 538 19.67 -1.94 20.53
C VAL A 538 20.29 -3.31 20.77
N LEU A 539 19.53 -4.37 20.49
CA LEU A 539 19.95 -5.78 20.61
C LEU A 539 20.63 -6.29 19.34
N GLN A 540 20.20 -5.78 18.19
CA GLN A 540 20.55 -6.33 16.88
C GLN A 540 20.69 -5.20 15.87
N ILE A 541 21.77 -5.26 15.10
CA ILE A 541 22.03 -4.42 13.93
C ILE A 541 22.21 -5.38 12.76
N ASP A 542 21.25 -5.40 11.85
CA ASP A 542 21.17 -6.36 10.75
C ASP A 542 22.18 -6.07 9.62
N GLY A 543 22.19 -6.95 8.63
CA GLY A 543 23.16 -6.93 7.53
C GLY A 543 23.09 -5.63 6.74
N GLY A 544 24.26 -5.08 6.43
CA GLY A 544 24.35 -3.87 5.61
C GLY A 544 23.66 -2.63 6.20
N ALA A 545 23.29 -2.61 7.49
CA ALA A 545 22.55 -1.50 8.10
C ALA A 545 23.13 -0.12 7.80
N PHE A 546 24.46 0.02 7.76
CA PHE A 546 25.19 1.22 7.34
C PHE A 546 26.07 0.99 6.10
N PHE A 547 25.64 0.10 5.20
CA PHE A 547 26.37 -0.23 3.98
C PHE A 547 26.61 1.01 3.12
N ASN A 548 27.83 1.14 2.58
CA ASN A 548 28.26 2.27 1.76
C ASN A 548 28.07 3.67 2.41
N CYS A 549 28.06 3.78 3.73
CA CYS A 549 28.15 5.06 4.44
C CYS A 549 29.61 5.56 4.41
N THR A 550 30.03 6.15 3.30
CA THR A 550 31.44 6.52 3.03
C THR A 550 32.02 7.54 4.02
N SER A 551 31.18 8.43 4.58
CA SER A 551 31.62 9.39 5.59
C SER A 551 31.60 8.87 7.03
N LEU A 552 31.10 7.64 7.27
CA LEU A 552 30.90 7.13 8.63
C LEU A 552 32.23 6.72 9.26
N ALA A 553 32.84 7.67 9.97
CA ALA A 553 34.15 7.49 10.59
C ALA A 553 34.04 6.81 11.96
N VAL A 554 32.98 7.10 12.72
CA VAL A 554 32.83 6.64 14.11
C VAL A 554 31.41 6.13 14.37
N ALA A 555 31.29 4.94 14.95
CA ALA A 555 30.05 4.42 15.51
C ALA A 555 30.23 4.20 17.01
N VAL A 556 29.47 4.95 17.82
CA VAL A 556 29.46 4.83 19.28
C VAL A 556 28.36 3.83 19.66
N LEU A 557 28.75 2.72 20.27
CA LEU A 557 27.83 1.69 20.76
C LEU A 557 27.74 1.79 22.28
N ASN A 558 26.58 2.20 22.81
CA ASN A 558 26.34 2.32 24.26
C ASN A 558 25.96 0.97 24.91
N VAL A 559 26.45 -0.13 24.34
CA VAL A 559 26.07 -1.52 24.65
C VAL A 559 27.30 -2.42 24.84
N ASP A 560 27.10 -3.52 25.58
CA ASP A 560 27.88 -4.75 25.35
C ASP A 560 27.39 -5.39 24.04
N ARG A 561 28.14 -5.17 22.95
CA ARG A 561 28.14 -5.92 21.67
C ARG A 561 26.76 -6.39 21.17
N PRO A 562 26.03 -5.56 20.40
CA PRO A 562 24.80 -6.02 19.76
C PRO A 562 25.13 -7.13 18.75
N THR A 563 24.17 -7.99 18.43
CA THR A 563 24.35 -8.93 17.31
C THR A 563 24.56 -8.12 16.04
N LEU A 564 25.73 -8.26 15.42
CA LEU A 564 26.07 -7.57 14.18
C LEU A 564 25.87 -8.51 13.00
N GLY A 565 24.99 -8.10 12.08
CA GLY A 565 24.83 -8.72 10.78
C GLY A 565 26.05 -8.49 9.88
N MET A 566 26.11 -9.25 8.79
CA MET A 566 27.19 -9.16 7.83
C MET A 566 27.26 -7.75 7.22
N PHE A 567 28.44 -7.12 7.24
CA PHE A 567 28.65 -5.75 6.76
C PHE A 567 27.76 -4.69 7.42
N ALA A 568 27.32 -4.89 8.68
CA ALA A 568 26.52 -3.91 9.42
C ALA A 568 27.13 -2.51 9.41
N PHE A 569 28.46 -2.41 9.53
CA PHE A 569 29.23 -1.17 9.39
C PHE A 569 30.26 -1.27 8.25
N PRO A 570 30.62 -0.14 7.62
CA PRO A 570 31.75 -0.10 6.69
C PRO A 570 33.07 -0.56 7.33
N PRO A 571 33.99 -1.21 6.57
CA PRO A 571 35.26 -1.73 7.11
C PRO A 571 36.16 -0.67 7.76
N TRP A 572 36.03 0.60 7.38
CA TRP A 572 36.81 1.72 7.91
C TRP A 572 36.18 2.40 9.14
N THR A 573 34.93 2.06 9.48
CA THR A 573 34.24 2.69 10.61
C THR A 573 34.84 2.22 11.93
N ARG A 574 35.34 3.17 12.72
CA ARG A 574 35.85 2.89 14.06
C ARG A 574 34.67 2.70 15.02
N ILE A 575 34.47 1.47 15.47
CA ILE A 575 33.50 1.14 16.51
C ILE A 575 34.09 1.51 17.87
N VAL A 576 33.35 2.29 18.65
CA VAL A 576 33.76 2.80 19.96
C VAL A 576 32.70 2.46 21.00
N THR A 577 33.12 1.99 22.17
CA THR A 577 32.25 1.84 23.34
C THR A 577 32.28 3.13 24.17
N ASP A 578 31.13 3.73 24.47
CA ASP A 578 31.08 4.90 25.35
C ASP A 578 31.21 4.50 26.83
N ILE A 579 32.19 5.09 27.53
CA ILE A 579 32.45 4.85 28.96
C ILE A 579 31.88 5.96 29.85
N SER A 580 31.19 6.96 29.30
CA SER A 580 30.71 8.11 30.05
C SER A 580 29.72 7.72 31.17
N SER A 581 28.99 6.60 30.99
CA SER A 581 28.09 6.01 31.99
C SER A 581 28.73 4.87 32.81
N ALA A 582 30.04 4.62 32.67
CA ALA A 582 30.70 3.51 33.31
C ALA A 582 30.65 3.60 34.85
N THR A 583 30.42 2.45 35.48
CA THR A 583 30.53 2.31 36.93
C THR A 583 32.01 2.20 37.31
N VAL A 584 32.43 2.94 38.34
CA VAL A 584 33.83 2.97 38.80
C VAL A 584 33.87 2.44 40.23
N SER A 585 34.61 1.35 40.46
CA SER A 585 34.76 0.72 41.77
C SER A 585 36.23 0.52 42.15
N GLY A 586 36.52 -0.01 43.35
CA GLY A 586 37.89 -0.16 43.86
C GLY A 586 38.53 1.12 44.38
N LEU A 587 37.78 2.24 44.45
CA LEU A 587 38.19 3.46 45.11
C LEU A 587 37.85 3.40 46.60
N SER A 588 38.82 3.66 47.47
CA SER A 588 38.60 3.84 48.91
C SER A 588 38.00 5.22 49.18
N ALA A 589 37.13 5.32 50.19
CA ALA A 589 36.52 6.60 50.59
C ALA A 589 37.57 7.64 51.00
N SER A 590 38.72 7.20 51.54
CA SER A 590 39.85 8.06 51.87
C SER A 590 41.18 7.32 51.75
N TYR A 591 42.21 7.99 51.23
CA TYR A 591 43.59 7.51 51.12
C TYR A 591 44.51 8.28 52.07
N ALA A 592 45.58 7.64 52.56
CA ALA A 592 46.53 8.28 53.47
C ALA A 592 47.61 9.06 52.71
N TYR A 593 47.88 10.30 53.12
CA TYR A 593 48.94 11.12 52.54
C TYR A 593 50.31 10.73 53.11
N THR A 594 51.14 10.16 52.26
CA THR A 594 52.50 9.68 52.60
C THR A 594 53.60 10.68 52.25
N GLY A 595 53.25 11.86 51.74
CA GLY A 595 54.20 12.88 51.26
C GLY A 595 54.39 12.90 49.74
N SER A 596 53.66 12.06 49.00
CA SER A 596 53.65 12.00 47.52
C SER A 596 52.22 11.99 46.97
N ALA A 597 52.08 12.21 45.66
CA ALA A 597 50.80 12.17 44.97
C ALA A 597 50.08 10.82 45.13
N VAL A 598 48.77 10.85 45.40
CA VAL A 598 47.95 9.65 45.56
C VAL A 598 47.31 9.28 44.22
N MET A 599 47.62 8.10 43.69
CA MET A 599 47.17 7.63 42.37
C MET A 599 46.43 6.29 42.48
N PRO A 600 45.17 6.28 42.96
CA PRO A 600 44.42 5.04 43.10
C PRO A 600 44.03 4.47 41.74
N LYS A 601 44.23 3.16 41.54
CA LYS A 601 43.84 2.45 40.32
C LYS A 601 42.43 1.85 40.48
N PRO A 602 41.38 2.46 39.90
CA PRO A 602 40.02 1.91 39.98
C PRO A 602 39.87 0.70 39.07
N ARG A 603 38.74 0.00 39.24
CA ARG A 603 38.17 -0.88 38.21
C ARG A 603 37.03 -0.14 37.52
N VAL A 604 37.03 -0.12 36.20
CA VAL A 604 36.01 0.53 35.38
C VAL A 604 35.12 -0.56 34.78
N TRP A 605 33.81 -0.38 34.89
CA TRP A 605 32.81 -1.36 34.49
C TRP A 605 31.80 -0.70 33.58
N ILE A 606 31.45 -1.37 32.50
CA ILE A 606 30.29 -0.99 31.69
C ILE A 606 29.15 -1.93 32.07
N VAL A 607 27.94 -1.37 32.18
CA VAL A 607 26.75 -2.16 32.47
C VAL A 607 26.32 -2.87 31.19
N GLY A 608 26.53 -4.19 31.13
CA GLY A 608 25.93 -5.06 30.12
C GLY A 608 24.45 -5.32 30.41
N ARG A 609 23.65 -5.58 29.37
CA ARG A 609 22.21 -5.91 29.50
C ARG A 609 21.97 -7.26 30.18
N THR A 610 22.81 -8.25 29.88
CA THR A 610 22.88 -9.52 30.62
C THR A 610 24.01 -9.39 31.62
N VAL A 611 23.68 -9.13 32.90
CA VAL A 611 24.62 -9.21 34.02
C VAL A 611 25.47 -10.47 33.82
N PRO A 612 26.79 -10.35 33.62
CA PRO A 612 27.68 -9.58 34.49
C PRO A 612 28.23 -8.27 33.89
N LEU A 613 28.58 -7.35 34.79
CA LEU A 613 29.38 -6.17 34.49
C LEU A 613 30.67 -6.56 33.76
N HIS A 614 30.96 -5.94 32.60
CA HIS A 614 32.23 -6.15 31.90
C HIS A 614 33.32 -5.23 32.47
N VAL A 615 34.43 -5.82 32.91
CA VAL A 615 35.61 -5.07 33.37
C VAL A 615 36.39 -4.61 32.15
N LEU A 616 36.57 -3.30 31.98
CA LEU A 616 37.47 -2.78 30.95
C LEU A 616 38.93 -3.10 31.29
N ASP A 617 39.71 -3.48 30.27
CA ASP A 617 41.16 -3.64 30.43
C ASP A 617 41.76 -2.26 30.79
N PRO A 618 42.71 -2.18 31.74
CA PRO A 618 43.45 -0.94 31.99
C PRO A 618 44.14 -0.31 30.76
N ALA A 619 44.31 -1.04 29.65
CA ALA A 619 44.75 -0.50 28.38
C ALA A 619 43.66 0.37 27.68
N ASP A 620 42.38 0.11 27.96
CA ASP A 620 41.21 0.72 27.30
C ASP A 620 40.79 2.05 27.92
N TYR A 621 41.54 2.55 28.91
CA TYR A 621 41.34 3.89 29.44
C TYR A 621 42.64 4.45 30.01
N THR A 622 42.73 5.78 30.05
CA THR A 622 43.79 6.48 30.77
C THR A 622 43.25 7.00 32.08
N LEU A 623 44.15 7.12 33.07
CA LEU A 623 43.83 7.70 34.37
C LEU A 623 44.62 8.99 34.52
N SER A 624 43.92 10.09 34.71
CA SER A 624 44.51 11.35 35.14
C SER A 624 43.92 11.78 36.48
N TYR A 625 44.67 12.61 37.22
CA TYR A 625 44.33 12.97 38.58
C TYR A 625 44.45 14.49 38.77
N ALA A 626 43.49 15.08 39.46
CA ALA A 626 43.50 16.47 39.86
C ALA A 626 43.50 16.58 41.39
N ASN A 627 44.22 17.57 41.92
CA ASN A 627 44.31 17.87 43.35
C ASN A 627 44.78 16.69 44.23
N ASN A 628 45.62 15.80 43.69
CA ASN A 628 46.03 14.56 44.36
C ASN A 628 47.38 14.64 45.10
N THR A 629 48.00 15.81 45.18
CA THR A 629 49.33 16.03 45.76
C THR A 629 49.31 16.55 47.21
N ALA A 630 48.13 16.84 47.77
CA ALA A 630 47.96 17.35 49.12
C ALA A 630 46.73 16.75 49.82
N VAL A 631 46.62 16.98 51.13
CA VAL A 631 45.44 16.58 51.93
C VAL A 631 44.23 17.39 51.49
N GLY A 632 43.13 16.73 51.16
CA GLY A 632 41.94 17.38 50.61
C GLY A 632 41.10 16.45 49.73
N LYS A 633 40.20 17.04 48.94
CA LYS A 633 39.41 16.32 47.93
C LYS A 633 40.19 16.28 46.62
N ALA A 634 40.40 15.07 46.11
CA ALA A 634 41.05 14.82 44.84
C ALA A 634 40.05 14.20 43.85
N THR A 635 40.37 14.30 42.57
CA THR A 635 39.51 13.81 41.49
C THR A 635 40.33 12.87 40.61
N ILE A 636 39.72 11.76 40.22
CA ILE A 636 40.21 10.87 39.18
C ILE A 636 39.33 11.04 37.95
N ILE A 637 39.98 11.25 36.81
CA ILE A 637 39.35 11.39 35.49
C ILE A 637 39.79 10.15 34.70
N ILE A 638 38.81 9.40 34.21
CA ILE A 638 39.00 8.17 33.45
C ILE A 638 38.53 8.45 32.04
N GLU A 639 39.45 8.46 31.10
CA GLU A 639 39.18 8.78 29.69
C GLU A 639 39.37 7.52 28.84
N GLY A 640 38.40 7.18 27.98
CA GLY A 640 38.44 5.98 27.16
C GLY A 640 39.59 5.99 26.15
N ARG A 641 40.14 4.81 25.87
CA ARG A 641 41.22 4.55 24.90
C ARG A 641 40.96 3.20 24.18
N ASN A 642 41.67 2.94 23.08
CA ASN A 642 41.73 1.62 22.41
C ASN A 642 40.35 1.05 22.04
N GLY A 643 39.46 1.89 21.51
CA GLY A 643 38.09 1.48 21.17
C GLY A 643 37.07 1.78 22.26
N CYS A 644 37.48 2.37 23.38
CA CYS A 644 36.60 3.07 24.31
C CYS A 644 36.72 4.60 24.11
N GLY A 645 35.61 5.31 24.25
CA GLY A 645 35.54 6.78 24.16
C GLY A 645 34.69 7.35 25.31
N GLY A 646 34.70 8.67 25.49
CA GLY A 646 33.99 9.30 26.60
C GLY A 646 34.84 9.43 27.87
N THR A 647 34.27 10.03 28.90
CA THR A 647 34.99 10.35 30.14
C THR A 647 34.09 10.17 31.36
N VAL A 648 34.58 9.44 32.36
CA VAL A 648 33.93 9.32 33.67
C VAL A 648 34.81 9.92 34.76
N THR A 649 34.21 10.73 35.62
CA THR A 649 34.93 11.43 36.70
C THR A 649 34.42 10.98 38.06
N LYS A 650 35.34 10.67 39.00
CA LYS A 650 35.01 10.35 40.40
C LYS A 650 35.87 11.14 41.38
N ASN A 651 35.32 11.39 42.56
CA ASN A 651 36.00 12.10 43.63
C ASN A 651 36.46 11.12 44.73
N PHE A 652 37.62 11.36 45.33
CA PHE A 652 38.13 10.66 46.51
C PHE A 652 38.79 11.64 47.50
N SER A 653 38.95 11.24 48.76
CA SER A 653 39.59 12.10 49.78
C SER A 653 41.01 11.63 50.09
N ILE A 654 41.90 12.57 50.38
CA ILE A 654 43.26 12.33 50.88
C ILE A 654 43.36 12.89 52.30
N ALA A 655 43.62 12.02 53.27
CA ALA A 655 43.70 12.35 54.70
C ALA A 655 45.12 12.14 55.25
N ARG A 656 45.49 12.87 56.31
CA ARG A 656 46.81 12.70 56.95
C ARG A 656 46.94 11.29 57.54
N THR A 657 48.07 10.63 57.28
CA THR A 657 48.41 9.33 57.87
C THR A 657 48.42 9.45 59.40
N LYS A 658 47.57 8.67 60.10
CA LYS A 658 47.71 8.47 61.55
C LYS A 658 49.03 7.74 61.78
N ALA A 659 49.99 8.38 62.46
CA ALA A 659 51.28 7.79 62.77
C ALA A 659 51.09 6.41 63.44
N ALA A 660 51.76 5.40 62.90
CA ALA A 660 51.82 4.07 63.48
C ALA A 660 52.50 4.15 64.86
N LEU A 661 51.74 3.84 65.91
CA LEU A 661 52.22 3.74 67.28
C LEU A 661 53.08 2.48 67.43
N SER A 662 54.36 2.62 67.77
CA SER A 662 55.14 1.50 68.29
C SER A 662 54.55 1.10 69.65
N ARG A 663 53.89 -0.06 69.70
CA ARG A 663 53.42 -0.66 70.95
C ARG A 663 54.63 -1.19 71.72
N SER A 664 55.16 -0.40 72.66
CA SER A 664 55.92 -0.94 73.78
C SER A 664 54.94 -1.57 74.79
N THR A 665 55.16 -2.85 75.14
CA THR A 665 54.29 -3.70 75.97
C THR A 665 54.81 -3.92 77.40
N SER A 666 55.72 -3.08 77.91
CA SER A 666 56.30 -3.25 79.25
C SER A 666 55.48 -2.49 80.31
N TRP A 667 54.89 -3.22 81.27
CA TRP A 667 54.00 -2.69 82.32
C TRP A 667 54.69 -2.73 83.69
N THR A 668 54.50 -1.73 84.55
CA THR A 668 55.24 -1.62 85.83
C THR A 668 54.35 -1.29 87.02
N ARG A 669 54.54 -1.99 88.15
CA ARG A 669 53.84 -1.72 89.41
C ARG A 669 54.55 -0.59 90.16
N LEU A 670 53.86 0.53 90.39
CA LEU A 670 54.40 1.70 91.08
C LEU A 670 53.73 1.88 92.45
N THR A 671 54.50 2.25 93.47
CA THR A 671 54.06 2.33 94.88
C THR A 671 53.79 3.78 95.31
N ARG A 672 52.76 3.97 96.14
CA ARG A 672 52.38 5.28 96.71
C ARG A 672 53.45 5.78 97.67
N GLY A 673 53.76 7.07 97.62
CA GLY A 673 54.68 7.75 98.54
C GLY A 673 56.11 7.95 98.04
N LYS A 674 56.41 7.58 96.78
CA LYS A 674 57.69 7.83 96.13
C LYS A 674 57.54 8.76 94.92
N THR A 675 58.52 9.62 94.70
CA THR A 675 58.60 10.46 93.49
C THR A 675 59.30 9.66 92.39
N TYR A 676 58.61 9.45 91.26
CA TYR A 676 59.18 8.78 90.10
C TYR A 676 59.59 9.80 89.06
N TYR A 677 60.82 9.69 88.53
CA TYR A 677 61.25 10.48 87.39
C TYR A 677 61.15 9.64 86.12
N ALA A 678 60.19 9.99 85.25
CA ALA A 678 60.06 9.37 83.93
C ALA A 678 61.00 10.07 82.94
N LYS A 679 61.89 9.30 82.30
CA LYS A 679 62.80 9.78 81.25
C LYS A 679 62.36 9.18 79.92
N GLY A 680 62.23 10.02 78.89
CA GLY A 680 61.90 9.56 77.55
C GLY A 680 62.64 10.35 76.47
N LEU A 681 62.74 9.74 75.29
CA LEU A 681 63.29 10.35 74.07
C LEU A 681 62.16 10.57 73.08
N ILE A 682 62.03 11.78 72.52
CA ILE A 682 61.06 12.09 71.46
C ILE A 682 61.83 12.63 70.24
N SER A 683 61.39 12.21 69.04
CA SER A 683 61.93 12.68 67.76
C SER A 683 61.59 14.17 67.51
N PRO A 684 62.50 14.96 66.92
CA PRO A 684 62.34 16.42 66.78
C PRO A 684 61.14 16.88 65.91
N ARG A 685 60.52 16.00 65.09
CA ARG A 685 59.35 16.33 64.24
C ARG A 685 58.05 16.65 64.99
N HIS A 686 58.09 16.78 66.33
CA HIS A 686 56.95 17.16 67.17
C HIS A 686 57.19 18.48 67.94
N SER A 687 58.24 19.23 67.57
CA SER A 687 58.54 20.54 68.16
C SER A 687 58.16 21.66 67.18
N THR A 688 57.06 22.36 67.46
CA THR A 688 56.80 23.69 66.89
C THR A 688 56.31 24.63 68.00
N THR A 689 57.06 25.72 68.16
CA THR A 689 56.71 27.05 68.72
C THR A 689 55.55 27.10 69.72
N ASP A 690 55.93 27.06 71.02
CA ASP A 690 55.56 28.09 72.03
C ASP A 690 55.37 27.58 73.46
N LYS A 691 55.44 26.28 73.75
CA LYS A 691 55.51 25.80 75.15
C LYS A 691 56.43 24.59 75.25
N ASN A 692 57.61 24.78 75.86
CA ASN A 692 58.62 23.76 76.17
C ASN A 692 58.15 22.72 77.22
N THR A 693 56.96 22.15 77.03
CA THR A 693 56.31 21.28 78.01
C THR A 693 55.61 20.07 77.38
N VAL A 694 55.74 18.90 78.01
CA VAL A 694 55.01 17.66 77.69
C VAL A 694 54.01 17.36 78.80
N LYS A 695 52.80 16.90 78.44
CA LYS A 695 51.78 16.50 79.43
C LYS A 695 51.80 14.98 79.61
N ILE A 696 52.17 14.49 80.78
CA ILE A 696 52.14 13.07 81.11
C ILE A 696 50.82 12.75 81.80
N ARG A 697 50.02 11.85 81.24
CA ARG A 697 48.78 11.36 81.88
C ARG A 697 49.04 10.00 82.53
N ALA A 698 48.51 9.85 83.74
CA ALA A 698 48.56 8.62 84.51
C ALA A 698 47.20 7.93 84.51
N TYR A 699 47.21 6.65 84.14
CA TYR A 699 46.05 5.80 84.11
C TYR A 699 46.21 4.64 85.11
N LYS A 700 45.19 4.35 85.90
CA LYS A 700 45.20 3.27 86.90
C LYS A 700 44.38 2.08 86.43
N LYS A 701 44.91 0.86 86.63
CA LYS A 701 44.22 -0.39 86.31
C LYS A 701 43.02 -0.58 87.23
N ARG A 702 41.85 -0.87 86.65
CA ARG A 702 40.63 -1.32 87.34
C ARG A 702 40.67 -2.85 87.51
N SER A 703 39.78 -3.39 88.33
CA SER A 703 39.61 -4.83 88.54
C SER A 703 39.27 -5.60 87.27
N ASP A 704 38.62 -4.96 86.29
CA ASP A 704 38.24 -5.52 84.97
C ASP A 704 39.40 -5.62 83.95
N GLY A 705 40.63 -5.28 84.35
CA GLY A 705 41.79 -5.29 83.47
C GLY A 705 42.00 -4.03 82.64
N LYS A 706 41.01 -3.13 82.52
CA LYS A 706 41.09 -1.86 81.79
C LYS A 706 41.70 -0.76 82.64
N TYR A 707 42.17 0.31 82.00
CA TYR A 707 42.77 1.46 82.69
C TYR A 707 41.89 2.70 82.50
N HIS A 708 41.71 3.48 83.57
CA HIS A 708 41.01 4.77 83.52
C HIS A 708 41.97 5.91 83.84
N TYR A 709 41.71 7.09 83.28
CA TYR A 709 42.49 8.30 83.54
C TYR A 709 42.30 8.73 85.01
N VAL A 710 43.39 9.10 85.69
CA VAL A 710 43.35 9.55 87.08
C VAL A 710 43.89 10.97 87.24
N GLN A 711 45.03 11.28 86.61
CA GLN A 711 45.67 12.59 86.76
C GLN A 711 46.69 12.86 85.65
N SER A 712 47.12 14.12 85.53
CA SER A 712 48.17 14.52 84.60
C SER A 712 49.22 15.42 85.26
N PHE A 713 50.43 15.37 84.72
CA PHE A 713 51.60 16.15 85.13
C PHE A 713 52.16 16.89 83.93
N THR A 714 52.78 18.04 84.17
CA THR A 714 53.47 18.81 83.13
C THR A 714 54.96 18.68 83.37
N ALA A 715 55.69 18.25 82.34
CA ALA A 715 57.14 18.11 82.34
C ALA A 715 57.76 19.19 81.47
N LYS A 716 58.87 19.80 81.88
CA LYS A 716 59.66 20.71 81.04
C LYS A 716 60.78 19.92 80.36
N TYR A 717 61.15 20.32 79.14
CA TYR A 717 62.31 19.75 78.46
C TYR A 717 63.60 20.13 79.21
N SER A 718 64.52 19.18 79.36
CA SER A 718 65.75 19.38 80.14
C SER A 718 67.03 19.47 79.30
N TYR A 719 67.00 19.10 78.00
CA TYR A 719 68.14 19.28 77.08
C TYR A 719 67.71 19.14 75.61
N TYR A 720 68.17 20.06 74.74
CA TYR A 720 67.93 20.06 73.28
C TYR A 720 69.20 19.64 72.53
N SER A 721 69.13 18.58 71.72
CA SER A 721 70.07 18.35 70.62
C SER A 721 69.30 18.22 69.29
N SER A 722 69.98 18.44 68.17
CA SER A 722 69.40 18.38 66.82
C SER A 722 68.80 17.00 66.45
N THR A 723 69.09 15.95 67.23
CA THR A 723 68.65 14.58 66.92
C THR A 723 67.73 13.97 67.97
N LYS A 724 67.75 14.40 69.24
CA LYS A 724 66.89 13.85 70.31
C LYS A 724 66.60 14.90 71.40
N THR A 725 65.34 14.97 71.85
CA THR A 725 64.98 15.79 73.02
C THR A 725 64.76 14.90 74.25
N ARG A 726 65.36 15.25 75.38
CA ARG A 726 65.14 14.59 76.68
C ARG A 726 64.19 15.42 77.54
N TYR A 727 63.30 14.73 78.24
CA TYR A 727 62.46 15.33 79.28
C TYR A 727 62.52 14.48 80.55
N THR A 728 62.31 15.15 81.67
CA THR A 728 62.25 14.54 83.00
C THR A 728 61.04 15.10 83.73
N ALA A 729 60.22 14.23 84.31
CA ALA A 729 59.01 14.64 85.02
C ALA A 729 58.93 13.96 86.39
N ALA A 730 58.73 14.74 87.44
CA ALA A 730 58.38 14.22 88.76
C ALA A 730 56.90 13.78 88.76
N VAL A 731 56.65 12.51 89.02
CA VAL A 731 55.31 11.91 89.02
C VAL A 731 54.98 11.41 90.42
N ASN A 732 54.03 12.08 91.07
CA ASN A 732 53.53 11.70 92.39
C ASN A 732 52.16 11.03 92.29
N LEU A 733 52.11 9.73 92.54
CA LEU A 733 50.90 8.92 92.36
C LEU A 733 50.02 8.95 93.61
N LYS A 734 48.74 9.34 93.43
CA LYS A 734 47.77 9.53 94.53
C LYS A 734 47.39 8.23 95.26
N SER A 735 47.58 7.05 94.67
CA SER A 735 47.21 5.76 95.29
C SER A 735 48.08 4.58 94.84
N ARG A 736 48.12 3.50 95.65
CA ARG A 736 48.81 2.24 95.28
C ARG A 736 48.05 1.54 94.14
N GLY A 737 48.76 0.94 93.18
CA GLY A 737 48.15 0.17 92.08
C GLY A 737 49.10 -0.09 90.91
N THR A 738 48.58 -0.73 89.85
CA THR A 738 49.27 -0.85 88.56
C THR A 738 48.91 0.36 87.71
N TRP A 739 49.94 1.06 87.20
CA TRP A 739 49.79 2.34 86.51
C TRP A 739 50.36 2.27 85.10
N LYS A 740 49.73 3.01 84.19
CA LYS A 740 50.26 3.30 82.85
C LYS A 740 50.47 4.80 82.74
N LEU A 741 51.71 5.21 82.46
CA LEU A 741 52.03 6.60 82.14
C LEU A 741 52.13 6.74 80.62
N VAL A 742 51.54 7.81 80.10
CA VAL A 742 51.52 8.10 78.67
C VAL A 742 51.81 9.58 78.48
N ALA A 743 52.82 9.89 77.67
CA ALA A 743 53.17 11.25 77.30
C ALA A 743 52.25 11.72 76.16
N TYR A 744 51.72 12.92 76.30
CA TYR A 744 50.89 13.59 75.31
C TYR A 744 51.52 14.91 74.92
N HIS A 745 51.37 15.26 73.64
CA HIS A 745 51.70 16.58 73.16
C HIS A 745 50.72 17.61 73.77
N ALA A 746 51.26 18.73 74.26
CA ALA A 746 50.48 19.68 75.06
C ALA A 746 49.40 20.41 74.25
N ALA A 747 49.61 20.61 72.94
CA ALA A 747 48.71 21.39 72.09
C ALA A 747 47.52 20.60 71.53
N ASP A 748 47.68 19.32 71.21
CA ASP A 748 46.67 18.54 70.46
C ASP A 748 46.30 17.20 71.12
N SER A 749 46.83 16.93 72.32
CA SER A 749 46.57 15.70 73.07
C SER A 749 46.83 14.41 72.28
N ARG A 750 47.72 14.42 71.28
CA ARG A 750 48.22 13.18 70.65
C ARG A 750 49.19 12.46 71.57
N ASN A 751 49.07 11.14 71.66
CA ASN A 751 50.01 10.29 72.40
C ASN A 751 51.36 10.27 71.65
N ILE A 752 52.43 10.66 72.33
CA ILE A 752 53.77 10.77 71.75
C ILE A 752 54.75 9.73 72.30
N ALA A 753 54.49 9.15 73.48
CA ALA A 753 55.29 8.05 74.04
C ALA A 753 54.53 7.31 75.16
N THR A 754 54.79 6.00 75.30
CA THR A 754 54.39 5.20 76.48
C THR A 754 55.64 4.73 77.21
N PHE A 755 55.66 4.83 78.54
CA PHE A 755 56.84 4.52 79.36
C PHE A 755 56.83 3.07 79.86
N GLY A 756 57.95 2.37 79.74
CA GLY A 756 58.21 1.03 80.28
C GLY A 756 59.03 1.03 81.58
N SER A 757 59.26 -0.13 82.19
CA SER A 757 59.91 -0.28 83.50
C SER A 757 61.33 0.30 83.57
N ALA A 758 62.07 0.29 82.46
CA ALA A 758 63.42 0.81 82.36
C ALA A 758 63.48 2.36 82.27
N ASP A 759 62.34 3.03 82.08
CA ASP A 759 62.27 4.47 81.83
C ASP A 759 62.14 5.30 83.14
N TYR A 760 62.20 4.64 84.30
CA TYR A 760 61.96 5.27 85.60
C TYR A 760 63.20 5.25 86.50
N VAL A 761 63.49 6.38 87.15
CA VAL A 761 64.41 6.44 88.29
C VAL A 761 63.62 6.67 89.57
N VAL A 762 63.80 5.79 90.56
CA VAL A 762 63.20 5.92 91.90
C VAL A 762 64.19 6.61 92.82
N VAL A 763 63.82 7.76 93.36
CA VAL A 763 64.56 8.41 94.45
C VAL A 763 63.77 8.15 95.73
N ARG A 764 64.45 7.67 96.79
CA ARG A 764 63.80 7.37 98.08
C ARG A 764 63.31 8.62 98.76
#